data_AF-A0A811PT96-F1
#
_entry.id   AF-A0A811PT96-F1
#
_cell.length_a   1.000
_cell.length_b   1.000
_cell.length_c   1.000
_cell.angle_alpha   90.00
_cell.angle_beta   90.00
_cell.angle_gamma   90.00
#
_symmetry.space_group_name_H-M   'P 1'
#
loop_
_entity.id
_entity.type
_entity.pdbx_description
1 polymer ?
#
loop_
_entity_poly.entity_id
_entity_poly.type
_entity_poly.pdbx_seq_one_letter_code
_entity_poly.pdbx_strand_id
1 'polypeptide(L)'
;MPLSSTSSPATEAAAAAAVRTASPPLRAATHVLFRQKLGFLAAFQAQRAKCSPHLIRSIVKSSRLDINDGDNGTTEPARELLERLFAKTKSLDPSASQDGELSMSIEVLKTEFEAAISILKKKERDLHDAEKKVSVDRSRLNQTKQDLDQREEDIIKAYSRQHEMEKALMKASRDLTLQVRQINNLKVLVEEQDKKIVSSQDALSKKVIEMDKLKQEMLKKNDEATLMRSEIESKEQELLVANQAIARQEATIRELQSEIKRKETEIERLNELTKANEEKLKLRKRLSPFASKQVEDQAAQLSNQVQELTDQKALIISYTRNLEAAQLEIQGKTNELTAVQSRCSELESQLLEETKKVESLEAMLTKERESLEWKTKEVDLLQEELVQKEKDYFNSQKLVETKETELLEARHEVEDMKLKVDSIQFAVQEKDLELLETQRKLDEVNSEVIELQQLINSKEDQLVQVRTELQDKEQCIQLMQDELDKMRLGRSQAEYVVQKIVELTGNLIGSVEGEEVDIYSLLDDEILSTSTALDSNLHKHSQLKADIDMLKESLRQKDMDLSAAYKALDAKDRELKAVVGRLDVRDKELDKLEELSIDPYDIRRLSSVADEATKDNIVGEVELQKHELESVEAEALAASTLLKKLANVTKEFLRSGRTDSGTNLVVSQNSNISEGASKMEPQRKINVILEAKKEIVGLFSLTEELVAGAQMKDAVEP
;
A
#
# COMPACT_ATOMS: atom_id res chain seq x y z
N MET A 1 -22.33 -5.42 -19.99
CA MET A 1 -22.70 -4.39 -20.99
C MET A 1 -24.02 -3.74 -20.56
N PRO A 2 -24.37 -2.51 -20.99
CA PRO A 2 -23.70 -1.63 -21.98
C PRO A 2 -22.22 -1.33 -21.65
N LEU A 3 -21.30 -1.30 -22.63
CA LEU A 3 -20.99 -0.24 -23.63
C LEU A 3 -20.39 1.03 -22.98
N SER A 4 -19.31 1.64 -23.48
CA SER A 4 -18.23 1.17 -24.39
C SER A 4 -17.10 2.20 -24.41
N SER A 5 -15.82 1.75 -24.42
CA SER A 5 -14.64 2.56 -24.86
C SER A 5 -13.40 1.68 -24.97
N THR A 6 -13.27 0.96 -26.09
CA THR A 6 -12.06 0.22 -26.47
C THR A 6 -11.35 0.93 -27.62
N SER A 7 -10.09 1.29 -27.44
CA SER A 7 -9.19 1.72 -28.53
C SER A 7 -8.09 0.68 -28.73
N SER A 8 -8.27 -0.20 -29.72
CA SER A 8 -7.27 -1.21 -30.08
C SER A 8 -6.05 -0.58 -30.76
N PRO A 9 -4.82 -1.09 -30.54
CA PRO A 9 -3.67 -0.72 -31.35
C PRO A 9 -3.74 -1.45 -32.70
N ALA A 10 -3.57 -0.71 -33.79
CA ALA A 10 -3.34 -1.28 -35.13
C ALA A 10 -1.84 -1.26 -35.48
N THR A 11 -1.41 -2.24 -36.26
CA THR A 11 -0.01 -2.43 -36.68
C THR A 11 0.49 -1.35 -37.63
N GLU A 12 1.68 -0.81 -37.36
CA GLU A 12 2.56 -0.29 -38.40
C GLU A 12 3.99 -0.80 -38.13
N ALA A 13 4.69 -1.20 -39.18
CA ALA A 13 5.98 -1.88 -39.10
C ALA A 13 7.12 -1.03 -39.69
N ALA A 14 8.36 -1.49 -39.49
CA ALA A 14 9.60 -0.98 -40.10
C ALA A 14 10.13 0.40 -39.64
N ALA A 15 10.80 0.40 -38.48
CA ALA A 15 11.91 1.33 -38.20
C ALA A 15 12.99 0.65 -37.33
N ALA A 16 13.90 -0.10 -37.95
CA ALA A 16 14.99 -0.77 -37.24
C ALA A 16 16.23 0.14 -37.09
N ALA A 17 16.41 0.74 -35.91
CA ALA A 17 17.64 1.44 -35.53
C ALA A 17 17.99 1.20 -34.05
N ALA A 18 19.25 0.85 -33.77
CA ALA A 18 19.65 0.30 -32.48
C ALA A 18 19.96 1.35 -31.41
N VAL A 19 19.46 1.12 -30.18
CA VAL A 19 20.16 1.49 -28.94
C VAL A 19 20.17 0.28 -28.00
N ARG A 20 21.32 -0.37 -27.86
CA ARG A 20 21.57 -1.38 -26.81
C ARG A 20 22.14 -0.69 -25.56
N THR A 21 21.29 -0.35 -24.60
CA THR A 21 21.71 -0.03 -23.22
C THR A 21 21.39 -1.20 -22.30
N ALA A 22 22.35 -2.11 -22.14
CA ALA A 22 22.22 -3.19 -21.16
C ALA A 22 22.36 -2.62 -19.74
N SER A 23 21.31 -2.72 -18.93
CA SER A 23 21.33 -2.32 -17.52
C SER A 23 22.35 -3.16 -16.73
N PRO A 24 23.34 -2.56 -16.05
CA PRO A 24 24.31 -3.32 -15.26
C PRO A 24 23.67 -4.01 -14.05
N PRO A 25 24.18 -5.19 -13.62
CA PRO A 25 23.68 -5.86 -12.42
C PRO A 25 24.08 -5.07 -11.16
N LEU A 26 23.11 -4.45 -10.49
CA LEU A 26 23.27 -3.77 -9.20
C LEU A 26 23.49 -4.77 -8.03
N ARG A 27 24.61 -5.51 -8.10
CA ARG A 27 25.01 -6.52 -7.08
C ARG A 27 26.33 -6.20 -6.36
N ALA A 28 26.88 -5.00 -6.55
CA ALA A 28 28.16 -4.57 -5.96
C ALA A 28 28.03 -3.47 -4.88
N ALA A 29 26.92 -2.72 -4.83
CA ALA A 29 26.82 -1.52 -3.99
C ALA A 29 26.70 -1.80 -2.47
N THR A 30 25.93 -2.82 -2.08
CA THR A 30 25.63 -3.11 -0.66
C THR A 30 26.84 -3.62 0.13
N HIS A 31 27.73 -4.40 -0.49
CA HIS A 31 28.96 -4.86 0.16
C HIS A 31 29.97 -3.72 0.40
N VAL A 32 30.01 -2.70 -0.46
CA VAL A 32 30.90 -1.54 -0.28
C VAL A 32 30.47 -0.72 0.94
N LEU A 33 29.17 -0.39 1.05
CA LEU A 33 28.64 0.36 2.20
C LEU A 33 28.83 -0.38 3.52
N PHE A 34 28.69 -1.72 3.54
CA PHE A 34 28.93 -2.51 4.75
C PHE A 34 30.42 -2.54 5.13
N ARG A 35 31.34 -2.64 4.17
CA ARG A 35 32.79 -2.50 4.42
C ARG A 35 33.15 -1.10 4.92
N GLN A 36 32.50 -0.05 4.42
CA GLN A 36 32.75 1.33 4.82
C GLN A 36 32.27 1.59 6.27
N LYS A 37 31.11 1.04 6.66
CA LYS A 37 30.63 1.08 8.06
C LYS A 37 31.48 0.23 9.02
N LEU A 38 31.95 -0.94 8.60
CA LEU A 38 32.91 -1.74 9.37
C LEU A 38 34.27 -1.02 9.51
N GLY A 39 34.72 -0.30 8.48
CA GLY A 39 35.89 0.58 8.56
C GLY A 39 35.72 1.68 9.61
N PHE A 40 34.50 2.25 9.73
CA PHE A 40 34.17 3.23 10.77
C PHE A 40 34.21 2.63 12.18
N LEU A 41 33.59 1.45 12.41
CA LEU A 41 33.67 0.77 13.71
C LEU A 41 35.11 0.38 14.07
N ALA A 42 35.87 -0.15 13.12
CA ALA A 42 37.27 -0.52 13.31
C ALA A 42 38.15 0.72 13.61
N ALA A 43 37.89 1.87 12.99
CA ALA A 43 38.57 3.13 13.29
C ALA A 43 38.28 3.61 14.72
N PHE A 44 37.01 3.58 15.16
CA PHE A 44 36.63 3.90 16.54
C PHE A 44 37.28 2.94 17.57
N GLN A 45 37.30 1.64 17.27
CA GLN A 45 37.89 0.64 18.16
C GLN A 45 39.43 0.73 18.20
N ALA A 46 40.07 1.08 17.08
CA ALA A 46 41.51 1.40 17.02
C ALA A 46 41.87 2.72 17.72
N GLN A 47 40.95 3.70 17.79
CA GLN A 47 41.14 4.91 18.61
C GLN A 47 41.05 4.61 20.11
N ARG A 48 40.13 3.74 20.56
CA ARG A 48 40.07 3.28 21.97
C ARG A 48 41.37 2.60 22.44
N ALA A 49 42.24 2.15 21.53
CA ALA A 49 43.57 1.58 21.81
C ALA A 49 44.75 2.55 21.64
N LYS A 50 44.51 3.84 21.29
CA LYS A 50 45.57 4.84 21.03
C LYS A 50 45.42 6.16 21.78
N CYS A 51 44.40 6.32 22.61
CA CYS A 51 44.39 7.34 23.66
C CYS A 51 45.36 6.97 24.79
N SER A 52 46.67 7.15 24.55
CA SER A 52 47.54 7.57 25.64
C SER A 52 46.98 8.88 26.23
N PRO A 53 47.20 9.17 27.52
CA PRO A 53 46.77 10.45 28.08
C PRO A 53 47.48 11.57 27.33
N HIS A 54 46.76 12.25 26.44
CA HIS A 54 47.28 13.42 25.76
C HIS A 54 47.55 14.47 26.81
N LEU A 55 48.84 14.65 27.12
CA LEU A 55 49.36 15.62 28.07
C LEU A 55 48.62 16.94 27.83
N ILE A 56 47.82 17.39 28.81
CA ILE A 56 46.93 18.53 28.64
C ILE A 56 47.77 19.69 28.13
N ARG A 57 47.57 20.06 26.86
CA ARG A 57 48.46 21.00 26.17
C ARG A 57 48.20 22.38 26.73
N SER A 58 48.93 22.69 27.79
CA SER A 58 48.78 23.90 28.59
C SER A 58 48.66 25.12 27.68
N ILE A 59 47.45 25.68 27.60
CA ILE A 59 47.22 27.02 27.07
C ILE A 59 47.44 28.02 28.21
N VAL A 60 48.56 27.86 28.92
CA VAL A 60 49.36 29.02 29.28
C VAL A 60 49.75 29.67 27.95
N LYS A 61 48.89 30.58 27.47
CA LYS A 61 49.39 31.75 26.78
C LYS A 61 50.42 32.32 27.72
N SER A 62 51.70 32.25 27.36
CA SER A 62 52.77 32.83 28.15
C SER A 62 52.65 34.35 28.10
N SER A 63 51.76 34.88 28.93
CA SER A 63 51.92 36.19 29.53
C SER A 63 53.25 36.14 30.29
N ARG A 64 54.33 36.40 29.55
CA ARG A 64 55.46 37.13 30.09
C ARG A 64 54.91 38.48 30.54
N LEU A 65 54.34 38.48 31.75
CA LEU A 65 54.47 39.65 32.60
C LEU A 65 55.96 39.71 32.87
N ASP A 66 56.66 40.54 32.08
CA ASP A 66 58.07 40.75 32.26
C ASP A 66 58.28 41.21 33.70
N ILE A 67 59.09 40.46 34.46
CA ILE A 67 59.53 40.86 35.80
C ILE A 67 60.65 41.89 35.61
N ASN A 68 60.28 42.99 34.96
CA ASN A 68 61.13 44.08 34.49
C ASN A 68 60.36 45.41 34.55
N ASP A 69 59.58 45.59 35.62
CA ASP A 69 59.33 46.92 36.15
C ASP A 69 59.32 46.85 37.69
N GLY A 70 60.54 46.81 38.22
CA GLY A 70 60.86 46.67 39.64
C GLY A 70 61.88 47.71 40.09
N ASP A 71 61.84 48.90 39.46
CA ASP A 71 62.54 50.13 39.88
C ASP A 71 63.91 49.91 40.53
N ASN A 72 64.88 49.45 39.73
CA ASN A 72 66.31 49.48 40.06
C ASN A 72 66.88 50.92 39.90
N GLY A 73 66.11 51.93 40.32
CA GLY A 73 66.47 53.35 40.28
C GLY A 73 67.54 53.71 41.30
N THR A 74 68.77 53.23 41.07
CA THR A 74 70.07 53.78 41.52
C THR A 74 70.15 54.30 42.95
N THR A 75 69.38 53.71 43.86
CA THR A 75 69.28 54.10 45.26
C THR A 75 69.90 53.00 46.10
N GLU A 76 70.87 53.38 46.92
CA GLU A 76 71.59 52.46 47.79
C GLU A 76 70.62 51.67 48.69
N PRO A 77 70.76 50.33 48.81
CA PRO A 77 69.90 49.53 49.68
C PRO A 77 69.89 50.09 51.10
N ALA A 78 68.70 50.17 51.72
CA ALA A 78 68.60 50.61 53.12
C ALA A 78 69.51 49.80 54.07
N ARG A 79 69.79 48.54 53.72
CA ARG A 79 70.81 47.70 54.39
C ARG A 79 72.21 48.31 54.32
N GLU A 80 72.65 48.74 53.15
CA GLU A 80 73.99 49.31 52.93
C GLU A 80 74.11 50.72 53.53
N LEU A 81 73.06 51.54 53.41
CA LEU A 81 73.00 52.85 54.10
C LEU A 81 73.10 52.69 55.62
N LEU A 82 72.37 51.75 56.22
CA LEU A 82 72.45 51.46 57.65
C LEU A 82 73.82 50.89 58.06
N GLU A 83 74.42 50.04 57.22
CA GLU A 83 75.75 49.47 57.46
C GLU A 83 76.86 50.54 57.37
N ARG A 84 76.73 51.51 56.45
CA ARG A 84 77.59 52.71 56.36
C ARG A 84 77.36 53.66 57.54
N LEU A 85 76.11 53.99 57.87
CA LEU A 85 75.74 54.82 59.03
C LEU A 85 76.36 54.26 60.31
N PHE A 86 76.27 52.94 60.52
CA PHE A 86 76.84 52.26 61.68
C PHE A 86 78.38 52.35 61.71
N ALA A 87 79.05 52.19 60.57
CA ALA A 87 80.50 52.37 60.45
C ALA A 87 80.93 53.83 60.72
N LYS A 88 80.20 54.80 60.18
CA LYS A 88 80.46 56.25 60.29
C LYS A 88 80.21 56.79 61.69
N THR A 89 79.18 56.30 62.37
CA THR A 89 78.93 56.56 63.80
C THR A 89 80.08 56.04 64.66
N LYS A 90 80.71 54.92 64.27
CA LYS A 90 81.81 54.28 65.00
C LYS A 90 83.17 54.97 64.81
N SER A 91 83.30 55.89 63.84
CA SER A 91 84.50 56.70 63.61
C SER A 91 84.49 58.10 64.25
N LEU A 92 83.41 58.46 64.96
CA LEU A 92 83.32 59.72 65.71
C LEU A 92 84.00 59.57 67.08
N ASP A 93 85.23 60.07 67.20
CA ASP A 93 85.99 60.10 68.45
C ASP A 93 85.48 61.26 69.36
N PRO A 94 85.07 61.01 70.61
CA PRO A 94 84.49 62.03 71.50
C PRO A 94 85.51 63.04 72.06
N SER A 95 86.77 63.04 71.61
CA SER A 95 87.85 63.90 72.12
C SER A 95 88.27 65.06 71.20
N ALA A 96 87.69 65.19 70.00
CA ALA A 96 88.05 66.22 69.03
C ALA A 96 87.37 67.59 69.30
N SER A 97 88.15 68.63 69.61
CA SER A 97 87.63 69.94 70.04
C SER A 97 87.33 70.93 68.88
N GLN A 98 86.54 70.50 67.88
CA GLN A 98 86.03 71.39 66.83
C GLN A 98 84.51 71.23 66.64
N ASP A 99 83.73 72.06 67.34
CA ASP A 99 82.25 72.01 67.33
C ASP A 99 81.65 72.04 65.92
N GLY A 100 82.22 72.81 64.99
CA GLY A 100 81.71 72.93 63.63
C GLY A 100 81.82 71.64 62.80
N GLU A 101 82.88 70.86 62.99
CA GLU A 101 83.14 69.64 62.22
C GLU A 101 82.33 68.45 62.77
N LEU A 102 82.16 68.40 64.10
CA LEU A 102 81.22 67.50 64.78
C LEU A 102 79.76 67.81 64.42
N SER A 103 79.36 69.09 64.46
CA SER A 103 78.00 69.52 64.09
C SER A 103 77.64 69.15 62.65
N MET A 104 78.54 69.43 61.70
CA MET A 104 78.34 69.06 60.29
C MET A 104 78.31 67.53 60.09
N SER A 105 79.12 66.77 60.83
CA SER A 105 79.08 65.31 60.80
C SER A 105 77.76 64.73 61.34
N ILE A 106 77.18 65.33 62.38
CA ILE A 106 75.89 64.94 62.95
C ILE A 106 74.74 65.23 61.98
N GLU A 107 74.73 66.39 61.33
CA GLU A 107 73.67 66.75 60.36
C GLU A 107 73.73 65.89 59.09
N VAL A 108 74.94 65.48 58.65
CA VAL A 108 75.10 64.47 57.59
C VAL A 108 74.64 63.08 58.04
N LEU A 109 74.93 62.66 59.28
CA LEU A 109 74.46 61.37 59.81
C LEU A 109 72.92 61.34 59.91
N LYS A 110 72.31 62.44 60.36
CA LYS A 110 70.86 62.64 60.46
C LYS A 110 70.17 62.57 59.10
N THR A 111 70.71 63.24 58.08
CA THR A 111 70.16 63.19 56.71
C THR A 111 70.34 61.81 56.06
N GLU A 112 71.44 61.10 56.33
CA GLU A 112 71.61 59.69 55.94
C GLU A 112 70.60 58.76 56.65
N PHE A 113 70.31 58.97 57.94
CA PHE A 113 69.26 58.24 58.67
C PHE A 113 67.86 58.52 58.11
N GLU A 114 67.54 59.77 57.80
CA GLU A 114 66.25 60.18 57.26
C GLU A 114 66.03 59.59 55.84
N ALA A 115 67.07 59.54 55.02
CA ALA A 115 67.07 58.83 53.74
C ALA A 115 66.81 57.32 53.92
N ALA A 116 67.51 56.65 54.86
CA ALA A 116 67.30 55.24 55.15
C ALA A 116 65.86 54.94 55.64
N ILE A 117 65.30 55.79 56.50
CA ILE A 117 63.90 55.70 56.96
C ILE A 117 62.92 55.91 55.81
N SER A 118 63.19 56.84 54.88
CA SER A 118 62.36 57.07 53.70
C SER A 118 62.32 55.85 52.76
N ILE A 119 63.48 55.23 52.52
CA ILE A 119 63.60 54.00 51.71
C ILE A 119 62.89 52.81 52.38
N LEU A 120 63.04 52.66 53.70
CA LEU A 120 62.31 51.62 54.46
C LEU A 120 60.79 51.84 54.39
N LYS A 121 60.30 53.08 54.54
CA LYS A 121 58.88 53.43 54.37
C LYS A 121 58.36 53.22 52.93
N LYS A 122 59.22 53.35 51.90
CA LYS A 122 58.87 52.92 50.54
C LYS A 122 58.72 51.40 50.50
N LYS A 123 59.70 50.64 51.02
CA LYS A 123 59.66 49.17 51.01
C LYS A 123 58.54 48.56 51.85
N GLU A 124 58.12 49.22 52.93
CA GLU A 124 56.94 48.84 53.72
C GLU A 124 55.64 48.95 52.89
N ARG A 125 55.47 50.03 52.12
CA ARG A 125 54.36 50.19 51.17
C ARG A 125 54.45 49.17 50.03
N ASP A 126 55.62 49.03 49.38
CA ASP A 126 55.86 48.05 48.32
C ASP A 126 55.46 46.63 48.78
N LEU A 127 55.82 46.26 50.02
CA LEU A 127 55.52 44.96 50.62
C LEU A 127 54.03 44.79 50.92
N HIS A 128 53.37 45.82 51.47
CA HIS A 128 51.95 45.76 51.80
C HIS A 128 51.06 45.72 50.53
N ASP A 129 51.45 46.40 49.45
CA ASP A 129 50.76 46.29 48.17
C ASP A 129 51.04 44.94 47.47
N ALA A 130 52.23 44.35 47.64
CA ALA A 130 52.49 42.97 47.26
C ALA A 130 51.64 41.96 48.06
N GLU A 131 51.45 42.18 49.37
CA GLU A 131 50.58 41.37 50.23
C GLU A 131 49.11 41.43 49.79
N LYS A 132 48.58 42.63 49.51
CA LYS A 132 47.23 42.80 48.92
C LYS A 132 47.10 42.03 47.61
N LYS A 133 48.09 42.14 46.72
CA LYS A 133 48.11 41.42 45.44
C LYS A 133 48.11 39.91 45.63
N VAL A 134 48.92 39.39 46.55
CA VAL A 134 48.93 37.95 46.92
C VAL A 134 47.60 37.50 47.52
N SER A 135 46.91 38.34 48.30
CA SER A 135 45.58 38.05 48.84
C SER A 135 44.50 37.96 47.74
N VAL A 136 44.53 38.88 46.77
CA VAL A 136 43.67 38.84 45.58
C VAL A 136 43.98 37.62 44.71
N ASP A 137 45.27 37.33 44.46
CA ASP A 137 45.70 36.16 43.69
C ASP A 137 45.30 34.84 44.37
N ARG A 138 45.40 34.74 45.70
CA ARG A 138 44.93 33.59 46.48
C ARG A 138 43.41 33.42 46.39
N SER A 139 42.66 34.51 46.45
CA SER A 139 41.19 34.48 46.33
C SER A 139 40.75 34.05 44.93
N ARG A 140 41.40 34.58 43.89
CA ARG A 140 41.22 34.17 42.49
C ARG A 140 41.60 32.71 42.27
N LEU A 141 42.71 32.24 42.86
CA LEU A 141 43.14 30.85 42.77
C LEU A 141 42.09 29.90 43.39
N ASN A 142 41.57 30.24 44.57
CA ASN A 142 40.51 29.48 45.23
C ASN A 142 39.25 29.38 44.35
N GLN A 143 38.81 30.49 43.74
CA GLN A 143 37.67 30.48 42.81
C GLN A 143 37.95 29.57 41.61
N THR A 144 39.10 29.74 40.93
CA THR A 144 39.45 28.89 39.78
C THR A 144 39.60 27.41 40.14
N LYS A 145 39.90 27.07 41.40
CA LYS A 145 39.87 25.70 41.88
C LYS A 145 38.43 25.19 41.99
N GLN A 146 37.52 25.93 42.61
CA GLN A 146 36.10 25.57 42.69
C GLN A 146 35.48 25.40 41.29
N ASP A 147 35.81 26.30 40.34
CA ASP A 147 35.38 26.20 38.95
C ASP A 147 35.90 24.92 38.24
N LEU A 148 37.08 24.43 38.63
CA LEU A 148 37.67 23.18 38.12
C LEU A 148 37.07 21.95 38.80
N ASP A 149 36.95 21.96 40.12
CA ASP A 149 36.31 20.90 40.91
C ASP A 149 34.88 20.63 40.39
N GLN A 150 34.10 21.70 40.13
CA GLN A 150 32.74 21.59 39.57
C GLN A 150 32.72 21.04 38.13
N ARG A 151 33.70 21.41 37.30
CA ARG A 151 33.85 20.87 35.93
C ARG A 151 34.23 19.40 35.94
N GLU A 152 35.04 18.96 36.90
CA GLU A 152 35.39 17.54 37.06
C GLU A 152 34.16 16.71 37.43
N GLU A 153 33.32 17.19 38.37
CA GLU A 153 32.02 16.56 38.64
C GLU A 153 31.16 16.45 37.38
N ASP A 154 31.04 17.53 36.59
CA ASP A 154 30.17 17.55 35.42
C ASP A 154 30.68 16.68 34.28
N ILE A 155 32.00 16.52 34.16
CA ILE A 155 32.65 15.52 33.30
C ILE A 155 32.32 14.10 33.77
N ILE A 156 32.36 13.82 35.08
CA ILE A 156 31.99 12.51 35.66
C ILE A 156 30.50 12.20 35.41
N LYS A 157 29.61 13.19 35.62
CA LYS A 157 28.17 13.09 35.31
C LYS A 157 27.95 12.82 33.81
N ALA A 158 28.70 13.49 32.93
CA ALA A 158 28.63 13.30 31.49
C ALA A 158 29.09 11.90 31.04
N TYR A 159 30.23 11.40 31.55
CA TYR A 159 30.70 10.04 31.27
C TYR A 159 29.72 8.96 31.75
N SER A 160 29.09 9.17 32.91
CA SER A 160 28.06 8.27 33.44
C SER A 160 26.86 8.19 32.50
N ARG A 161 26.35 9.35 32.02
CA ARG A 161 25.28 9.42 31.01
C ARG A 161 25.67 8.76 29.68
N GLN A 162 26.91 8.98 29.22
CA GLN A 162 27.42 8.34 28.00
C GLN A 162 27.44 6.81 28.14
N HIS A 163 27.84 6.28 29.30
CA HIS A 163 27.91 4.84 29.54
C HIS A 163 26.53 4.17 29.53
N GLU A 164 25.52 4.77 30.15
CA GLU A 164 24.15 4.27 30.06
C GLU A 164 23.57 4.38 28.63
N MET A 165 23.92 5.42 27.88
CA MET A 165 23.55 5.52 26.47
C MET A 165 24.24 4.44 25.61
N GLU A 166 25.52 4.12 25.86
CA GLU A 166 26.24 3.03 25.18
C GLU A 166 25.60 1.66 25.50
N LYS A 167 25.17 1.42 26.75
CA LYS A 167 24.37 0.23 27.13
C LYS A 167 23.03 0.17 26.41
N ALA A 168 22.27 1.27 26.39
CA ALA A 168 20.95 1.34 25.77
C ALA A 168 21.03 1.09 24.25
N LEU A 169 22.00 1.71 23.57
CA LEU A 169 22.28 1.47 22.15
C LEU A 169 22.69 0.01 21.88
N MET A 170 23.54 -0.56 22.74
CA MET A 170 23.91 -1.98 22.65
C MET A 170 22.73 -2.93 22.92
N LYS A 171 21.73 -2.54 23.71
CA LYS A 171 20.48 -3.30 23.86
C LYS A 171 19.65 -3.21 22.56
N ALA A 172 19.31 -2.01 22.13
CA ALA A 172 18.51 -1.77 20.92
C ALA A 172 19.12 -2.42 19.66
N SER A 173 20.46 -2.44 19.53
CA SER A 173 21.14 -3.12 18.43
C SER A 173 20.98 -4.64 18.46
N ARG A 174 20.88 -5.27 19.64
CA ARG A 174 20.57 -6.71 19.75
C ARG A 174 19.11 -6.98 19.43
N ASP A 175 18.20 -6.16 19.95
CA ASP A 175 16.76 -6.29 19.74
C ASP A 175 16.41 -6.15 18.25
N LEU A 176 17.01 -5.17 17.55
CA LEU A 176 16.92 -5.01 16.09
C LEU A 176 17.50 -6.22 15.33
N THR A 177 18.61 -6.81 15.82
CA THR A 177 19.19 -8.01 15.20
C THR A 177 18.26 -9.23 15.32
N LEU A 178 17.51 -9.35 16.43
CA LEU A 178 16.49 -10.37 16.61
C LEU A 178 15.28 -10.13 15.69
N GLN A 179 14.79 -8.89 15.58
CA GLN A 179 13.72 -8.52 14.66
C GLN A 179 14.10 -8.81 13.20
N VAL A 180 15.33 -8.45 12.77
CA VAL A 180 15.82 -8.76 11.41
C VAL A 180 15.87 -10.28 11.18
N ARG A 181 16.21 -11.10 12.19
CA ARG A 181 16.12 -12.56 12.08
C ARG A 181 14.68 -13.05 11.94
N GLN A 182 13.75 -12.52 12.75
CA GLN A 182 12.32 -12.85 12.67
C GLN A 182 11.72 -12.50 11.31
N ILE A 183 12.02 -11.31 10.78
CA ILE A 183 11.57 -10.87 9.45
C ILE A 183 12.10 -11.78 8.35
N ASN A 184 13.38 -12.19 8.40
CA ASN A 184 13.93 -13.13 7.42
C ASN A 184 13.28 -14.53 7.51
N ASN A 185 12.99 -15.03 8.72
CA ASN A 185 12.29 -16.30 8.90
C ASN A 185 10.85 -16.24 8.34
N LEU A 186 10.11 -15.17 8.62
CA LEU A 186 8.76 -14.93 8.08
C LEU A 186 8.79 -14.80 6.55
N LYS A 187 9.78 -14.10 6.00
CA LYS A 187 9.96 -13.97 4.56
C LYS A 187 10.15 -15.34 3.88
N VAL A 188 10.99 -16.22 4.43
CA VAL A 188 11.18 -17.58 3.89
C VAL A 188 9.89 -18.40 3.97
N LEU A 189 9.08 -18.21 5.02
CA LEU A 189 7.77 -18.86 5.14
C LEU A 189 6.78 -18.36 4.06
N VAL A 190 6.75 -17.06 3.78
CA VAL A 190 5.93 -16.48 2.69
C VAL A 190 6.39 -17.00 1.33
N GLU A 191 7.69 -16.93 1.02
CA GLU A 191 8.25 -17.47 -0.23
C GLU A 191 7.93 -18.96 -0.43
N GLU A 192 7.77 -19.74 0.65
CA GLU A 192 7.37 -21.14 0.60
C GLU A 192 5.86 -21.37 0.46
N GLN A 193 5.02 -20.47 0.97
CA GLN A 193 3.58 -20.50 0.69
C GLN A 193 3.27 -20.04 -0.73
N ASP A 194 3.95 -19.02 -1.25
CA ASP A 194 3.80 -18.55 -2.64
C ASP A 194 4.05 -19.68 -3.65
N LYS A 195 5.11 -20.49 -3.45
CA LYS A 195 5.39 -21.69 -4.26
C LYS A 195 4.24 -22.71 -4.20
N LYS A 196 3.64 -22.92 -3.03
CA LYS A 196 2.51 -23.86 -2.85
C LYS A 196 1.24 -23.34 -3.51
N ILE A 197 0.98 -22.04 -3.43
CA ILE A 197 -0.12 -21.37 -4.12
C ILE A 197 0.03 -21.55 -5.63
N VAL A 198 1.20 -21.22 -6.21
CA VAL A 198 1.48 -21.40 -7.65
C VAL A 198 1.33 -22.86 -8.08
N SER A 199 1.89 -23.82 -7.32
CA SER A 199 1.76 -25.26 -7.61
C SER A 199 0.31 -25.75 -7.57
N SER A 200 -0.49 -25.21 -6.63
CA SER A 200 -1.92 -25.52 -6.49
C SER A 200 -2.75 -24.88 -7.61
N GLN A 201 -2.40 -23.66 -8.03
CA GLN A 201 -3.03 -22.95 -9.14
C GLN A 201 -2.74 -23.65 -10.48
N ASP A 202 -1.52 -24.15 -10.70
CA ASP A 202 -1.17 -24.98 -11.85
C ASP A 202 -1.94 -26.31 -11.87
N ALA A 203 -2.14 -26.94 -10.70
CA ALA A 203 -2.94 -28.16 -10.58
C ALA A 203 -4.43 -27.90 -10.84
N LEU A 204 -4.97 -26.81 -10.31
CA LEU A 204 -6.35 -26.38 -10.54
C LEU A 204 -6.59 -26.02 -12.01
N SER A 205 -5.69 -25.28 -12.64
CA SER A 205 -5.74 -24.95 -14.07
C SER A 205 -5.83 -26.20 -14.96
N LYS A 206 -4.99 -27.22 -14.68
CA LYS A 206 -5.07 -28.53 -15.36
C LYS A 206 -6.43 -29.20 -15.14
N LYS A 207 -7.01 -29.13 -13.94
CA LYS A 207 -8.32 -29.71 -13.65
C LYS A 207 -9.50 -28.96 -14.26
N VAL A 208 -9.43 -27.63 -14.41
CA VAL A 208 -10.42 -26.85 -15.18
C VAL A 208 -10.41 -27.28 -16.65
N ILE A 209 -9.22 -27.39 -17.26
CA ILE A 209 -9.06 -27.86 -18.65
C ILE A 209 -9.55 -29.31 -18.82
N GLU A 210 -9.40 -30.16 -17.82
CA GLU A 210 -9.94 -31.52 -17.80
C GLU A 210 -11.48 -31.53 -17.69
N MET A 211 -12.05 -30.70 -16.81
CA MET A 211 -13.50 -30.55 -16.66
C MET A 211 -14.17 -29.99 -17.92
N ASP A 212 -13.56 -29.01 -18.60
CA ASP A 212 -14.12 -28.46 -19.85
C ASP A 212 -14.13 -29.50 -20.98
N LYS A 213 -13.11 -30.37 -21.05
CA LYS A 213 -13.12 -31.52 -21.99
C LYS A 213 -14.22 -32.51 -21.66
N LEU A 214 -14.33 -32.93 -20.40
CA LEU A 214 -15.39 -33.84 -19.94
C LEU A 214 -16.79 -33.25 -20.17
N LYS A 215 -16.97 -31.94 -20.01
CA LYS A 215 -18.20 -31.22 -20.31
C LYS A 215 -18.53 -31.23 -21.82
N GLN A 216 -17.54 -31.04 -22.69
CA GLN A 216 -17.72 -31.17 -24.14
C GLN A 216 -18.03 -32.62 -24.57
N GLU A 217 -17.42 -33.62 -23.96
CA GLU A 217 -17.73 -35.03 -24.20
C GLU A 217 -19.14 -35.41 -23.72
N MET A 218 -19.56 -34.91 -22.56
CA MET A 218 -20.91 -35.11 -22.04
C MET A 218 -21.99 -34.47 -22.92
N LEU A 219 -21.73 -33.28 -23.49
CA LEU A 219 -22.63 -32.66 -24.46
C LEU A 219 -22.77 -33.53 -25.72
N LYS A 220 -21.66 -33.95 -26.34
CA LYS A 220 -21.69 -34.84 -27.52
C LYS A 220 -22.45 -36.14 -27.26
N LYS A 221 -22.20 -36.81 -26.12
CA LYS A 221 -22.93 -38.03 -25.72
C LYS A 221 -24.40 -37.79 -25.45
N ASN A 222 -24.78 -36.60 -24.96
CA ASN A 222 -26.19 -36.23 -24.82
C ASN A 222 -26.85 -36.07 -26.20
N ASP A 223 -26.18 -35.40 -27.13
CA ASP A 223 -26.69 -35.18 -28.50
C ASP A 223 -26.84 -36.52 -29.24
N GLU A 224 -25.82 -37.39 -29.18
CA GLU A 224 -25.88 -38.79 -29.64
C GLU A 224 -27.06 -39.56 -29.00
N ALA A 225 -27.28 -39.38 -27.69
CA ALA A 225 -28.41 -40.00 -26.98
C ALA A 225 -29.78 -39.39 -27.31
N THR A 226 -29.87 -38.18 -27.89
CA THR A 226 -31.12 -37.68 -28.48
C THR A 226 -31.37 -38.27 -29.86
N LEU A 227 -30.35 -38.38 -30.71
CA LEU A 227 -30.45 -39.00 -32.03
C LEU A 227 -30.90 -40.47 -31.93
N MET A 228 -30.30 -41.24 -31.01
CA MET A 228 -30.68 -42.63 -30.77
C MET A 228 -32.14 -42.77 -30.27
N ARG A 229 -32.66 -41.82 -29.48
CA ARG A 229 -34.09 -41.84 -29.07
C ARG A 229 -35.01 -41.63 -30.26
N SER A 230 -34.74 -40.64 -31.12
CA SER A 230 -35.56 -40.39 -32.31
C SER A 230 -35.50 -41.54 -33.33
N GLU A 231 -34.36 -42.26 -33.43
CA GLU A 231 -34.30 -43.49 -34.21
C GLU A 231 -35.16 -44.61 -33.58
N ILE A 232 -35.09 -44.81 -32.26
CA ILE A 232 -35.94 -45.78 -31.54
C ILE A 232 -37.43 -45.46 -31.72
N GLU A 233 -37.85 -44.21 -31.52
CA GLU A 233 -39.24 -43.76 -31.73
C GLU A 233 -39.72 -44.03 -33.16
N SER A 234 -38.86 -43.77 -34.16
CA SER A 234 -39.16 -44.10 -35.57
C SER A 234 -39.31 -45.62 -35.79
N LYS A 235 -38.49 -46.45 -35.12
CA LYS A 235 -38.55 -47.91 -35.24
C LYS A 235 -39.72 -48.53 -34.49
N GLU A 236 -40.11 -47.99 -33.34
CA GLU A 236 -41.35 -48.37 -32.66
C GLU A 236 -42.57 -48.06 -33.52
N GLN A 237 -42.59 -46.91 -34.21
CA GLN A 237 -43.68 -46.54 -35.11
C GLN A 237 -43.73 -47.44 -36.37
N GLU A 238 -42.60 -47.82 -36.96
CA GLU A 238 -42.52 -48.84 -38.02
C GLU A 238 -43.09 -50.20 -37.55
N LEU A 239 -42.69 -50.64 -36.35
CA LEU A 239 -43.09 -51.91 -35.75
C LEU A 239 -44.61 -51.92 -35.45
N LEU A 240 -45.16 -50.80 -34.96
CA LEU A 240 -46.59 -50.63 -34.74
C LEU A 240 -47.39 -50.79 -36.04
N VAL A 241 -46.91 -50.19 -37.14
CA VAL A 241 -47.53 -50.34 -38.48
C VAL A 241 -47.43 -51.80 -38.97
N ALA A 242 -46.30 -52.47 -38.76
CA ALA A 242 -46.12 -53.88 -39.10
C ALA A 242 -47.07 -54.80 -38.32
N ASN A 243 -47.21 -54.60 -37.00
CA ASN A 243 -48.15 -55.35 -36.16
C ASN A 243 -49.61 -55.16 -36.61
N GLN A 244 -50.01 -53.94 -37.00
CA GLN A 244 -51.34 -53.74 -37.60
C GLN A 244 -51.51 -54.48 -38.94
N ALA A 245 -50.45 -54.62 -39.75
CA ALA A 245 -50.51 -55.40 -40.99
C ALA A 245 -50.67 -56.91 -40.71
N ILE A 246 -49.95 -57.45 -39.72
CA ILE A 246 -50.09 -58.83 -39.26
C ILE A 246 -51.51 -59.10 -38.76
N ALA A 247 -52.07 -58.24 -37.89
CA ALA A 247 -53.43 -58.39 -37.37
C ALA A 247 -54.51 -58.40 -38.49
N ARG A 248 -54.30 -57.63 -39.58
CA ARG A 248 -55.16 -57.69 -40.78
C ARG A 248 -55.00 -59.02 -41.54
N GLN A 249 -53.78 -59.52 -41.69
CA GLN A 249 -53.52 -60.83 -42.31
C GLN A 249 -54.16 -61.97 -41.50
N GLU A 250 -54.02 -61.99 -40.17
CA GLU A 250 -54.67 -62.95 -39.28
C GLU A 250 -56.20 -62.94 -39.37
N ALA A 251 -56.81 -61.78 -39.63
CA ALA A 251 -58.25 -61.69 -39.87
C ALA A 251 -58.62 -62.39 -41.19
N THR A 252 -57.91 -62.11 -42.29
CA THR A 252 -58.16 -62.76 -43.59
C THR A 252 -57.89 -64.28 -43.55
N ILE A 253 -56.90 -64.74 -42.78
CA ILE A 253 -56.61 -66.17 -42.60
C ILE A 253 -57.77 -66.86 -41.86
N ARG A 254 -58.34 -66.23 -40.83
CA ARG A 254 -59.51 -66.76 -40.11
C ARG A 254 -60.76 -66.82 -40.99
N GLU A 255 -60.96 -65.82 -41.85
CA GLU A 255 -62.05 -65.81 -42.83
C GLU A 255 -61.90 -66.97 -43.84
N LEU A 256 -60.71 -67.13 -44.44
CA LEU A 256 -60.40 -68.24 -45.35
C LEU A 256 -60.56 -69.62 -44.68
N GLN A 257 -60.14 -69.78 -43.42
CA GLN A 257 -60.36 -71.01 -42.65
C GLN A 257 -61.86 -71.31 -42.41
N SER A 258 -62.71 -70.29 -42.26
CA SER A 258 -64.16 -70.49 -42.15
C SER A 258 -64.79 -70.92 -43.47
N GLU A 259 -64.34 -70.37 -44.60
CA GLU A 259 -64.78 -70.75 -45.95
C GLU A 259 -64.32 -72.18 -46.31
N ILE A 260 -63.11 -72.59 -45.94
CA ILE A 260 -62.62 -73.97 -46.11
C ILE A 260 -63.54 -74.95 -45.37
N LYS A 261 -63.82 -74.72 -44.08
CA LYS A 261 -64.72 -75.60 -43.29
C LYS A 261 -66.12 -75.69 -43.90
N ARG A 262 -66.64 -74.59 -44.45
CA ARG A 262 -67.92 -74.59 -45.17
C ARG A 262 -67.87 -75.48 -46.42
N LYS A 263 -66.77 -75.47 -47.18
CA LYS A 263 -66.56 -76.35 -48.35
C LYS A 263 -66.43 -77.81 -47.95
N GLU A 264 -65.72 -78.12 -46.87
CA GLU A 264 -65.60 -79.47 -46.31
C GLU A 264 -66.98 -80.06 -45.97
N THR A 265 -67.87 -79.29 -45.32
CA THR A 265 -69.22 -79.75 -45.00
C THR A 265 -70.11 -80.01 -46.23
N GLU A 266 -69.93 -79.24 -47.32
CA GLU A 266 -70.66 -79.49 -48.58
C GLU A 266 -70.13 -80.75 -49.29
N ILE A 267 -68.82 -81.01 -49.23
CA ILE A 267 -68.21 -82.23 -49.79
C ILE A 267 -68.75 -83.48 -49.09
N GLU A 268 -68.87 -83.50 -47.76
CA GLU A 268 -69.45 -84.68 -47.09
C GLU A 268 -70.94 -84.86 -47.40
N ARG A 269 -71.70 -83.77 -47.55
CA ARG A 269 -73.10 -83.83 -48.04
C ARG A 269 -73.22 -84.46 -49.44
N LEU A 270 -72.24 -84.22 -50.31
CA LEU A 270 -72.15 -84.86 -51.63
C LEU A 270 -71.73 -86.35 -51.51
N ASN A 271 -70.86 -86.70 -50.57
CA ASN A 271 -70.49 -88.09 -50.27
C ASN A 271 -71.66 -88.92 -49.71
N GLU A 272 -72.53 -88.33 -48.88
CA GLU A 272 -73.77 -89.00 -48.44
C GLU A 272 -74.70 -89.32 -49.63
N LEU A 273 -74.82 -88.37 -50.57
CA LEU A 273 -75.65 -88.52 -51.77
C LEU A 273 -75.11 -89.62 -52.70
N THR A 274 -73.79 -89.75 -52.86
CA THR A 274 -73.20 -90.84 -53.67
C THR A 274 -73.38 -92.20 -52.99
N LYS A 275 -73.12 -92.33 -51.67
CA LYS A 275 -73.36 -93.55 -50.89
C LYS A 275 -74.80 -94.05 -51.06
N ALA A 276 -75.80 -93.17 -50.93
CA ALA A 276 -77.22 -93.52 -51.13
C ALA A 276 -77.54 -94.03 -52.56
N ASN A 277 -76.85 -93.48 -53.57
CA ASN A 277 -77.01 -93.92 -54.96
C ASN A 277 -76.35 -95.29 -55.21
N GLU A 278 -75.25 -95.61 -54.53
CA GLU A 278 -74.65 -96.95 -54.58
C GLU A 278 -75.54 -98.03 -53.96
N GLU A 279 -76.24 -97.76 -52.86
CA GLU A 279 -77.16 -98.73 -52.25
C GLU A 279 -78.31 -99.10 -53.19
N LYS A 280 -78.83 -98.11 -53.90
CA LYS A 280 -79.79 -98.27 -55.00
C LYS A 280 -79.23 -99.16 -56.13
N LEU A 281 -77.92 -99.11 -56.37
CA LEU A 281 -77.22 -99.98 -57.33
C LEU A 281 -77.01 -101.41 -56.79
N LYS A 282 -76.77 -101.57 -55.48
CA LYS A 282 -76.56 -102.89 -54.81
C LYS A 282 -77.83 -103.74 -54.87
N LEU A 283 -79.03 -103.15 -54.72
CA LEU A 283 -80.32 -103.84 -54.91
C LEU A 283 -80.46 -104.46 -56.31
N ARG A 284 -79.98 -103.78 -57.36
CA ARG A 284 -80.10 -104.22 -58.76
C ARG A 284 -79.21 -105.42 -59.12
N LYS A 285 -78.24 -105.79 -58.28
CA LYS A 285 -77.21 -106.81 -58.56
C LYS A 285 -77.46 -108.19 -57.89
N ARG A 286 -78.66 -108.43 -57.33
CA ARG A 286 -78.98 -109.65 -56.56
C ARG A 286 -79.62 -110.81 -57.37
N LEU A 287 -79.32 -110.97 -58.67
CA LEU A 287 -79.88 -112.04 -59.50
C LEU A 287 -78.84 -112.80 -60.36
N SER A 288 -78.74 -114.11 -60.09
CA SER A 288 -78.11 -115.16 -60.93
C SER A 288 -76.56 -115.20 -60.97
N PRO A 289 -75.90 -116.34 -61.33
CA PRO A 289 -74.75 -116.89 -60.58
C PRO A 289 -73.38 -116.65 -61.24
N PHE A 290 -72.22 -116.65 -60.58
CA PHE A 290 -71.62 -117.60 -59.61
C PHE A 290 -71.20 -118.95 -60.22
N ALA A 291 -69.98 -119.00 -60.80
CA ALA A 291 -69.22 -120.23 -61.10
C ALA A 291 -67.76 -119.98 -61.53
N SER A 292 -67.45 -118.82 -62.13
CA SER A 292 -66.13 -118.51 -62.70
C SER A 292 -65.64 -117.15 -62.20
N LYS A 293 -65.18 -117.09 -60.94
CA LYS A 293 -64.68 -115.85 -60.33
C LYS A 293 -63.61 -116.03 -59.25
N GLN A 294 -63.65 -117.16 -58.53
CA GLN A 294 -62.73 -117.51 -57.43
C GLN A 294 -61.23 -117.34 -57.75
N VAL A 295 -60.82 -117.54 -59.01
CA VAL A 295 -59.43 -117.38 -59.47
C VAL A 295 -59.05 -115.91 -59.67
N GLU A 296 -59.99 -115.09 -60.13
CA GLU A 296 -59.77 -113.65 -60.36
C GLU A 296 -59.89 -112.85 -59.05
N ASP A 297 -60.80 -113.24 -58.15
CA ASP A 297 -60.91 -112.65 -56.82
C ASP A 297 -59.60 -112.88 -55.99
N GLN A 298 -58.89 -114.00 -56.18
CA GLN A 298 -57.57 -114.25 -55.55
C GLN A 298 -56.43 -113.39 -56.14
N ALA A 299 -56.42 -113.19 -57.47
CA ALA A 299 -55.45 -112.30 -58.11
C ALA A 299 -55.65 -110.84 -57.68
N ALA A 300 -56.91 -110.38 -57.60
CA ALA A 300 -57.27 -109.07 -57.07
C ALA A 300 -56.87 -108.91 -55.59
N GLN A 301 -57.06 -109.95 -54.76
CA GLN A 301 -56.66 -109.93 -53.35
C GLN A 301 -55.15 -109.69 -53.17
N LEU A 302 -54.30 -110.40 -53.92
CA LEU A 302 -52.85 -110.21 -53.87
C LEU A 302 -52.43 -108.84 -54.44
N SER A 303 -53.07 -108.38 -55.52
CA SER A 303 -52.81 -107.04 -56.07
C SER A 303 -53.13 -105.93 -55.07
N ASN A 304 -54.22 -106.06 -54.32
CA ASN A 304 -54.61 -105.10 -53.29
C ASN A 304 -53.62 -105.09 -52.12
N GLN A 305 -53.13 -106.27 -51.68
CA GLN A 305 -52.11 -106.34 -50.61
C GLN A 305 -50.77 -105.73 -51.03
N VAL A 306 -50.36 -105.88 -52.30
CA VAL A 306 -49.15 -105.22 -52.83
C VAL A 306 -49.32 -103.71 -52.90
N GLN A 307 -50.50 -103.21 -53.29
CA GLN A 307 -50.79 -101.78 -53.27
C GLN A 307 -50.80 -101.23 -51.84
N GLU A 308 -51.49 -101.90 -50.91
CA GLU A 308 -51.55 -101.50 -49.50
C GLU A 308 -50.15 -101.43 -48.86
N LEU A 309 -49.29 -102.43 -49.10
CA LEU A 309 -47.89 -102.41 -48.67
C LEU A 309 -47.08 -101.28 -49.33
N THR A 310 -47.43 -100.87 -50.55
CA THR A 310 -46.78 -99.74 -51.25
C THR A 310 -47.21 -98.40 -50.63
N ASP A 311 -48.49 -98.25 -50.32
CA ASP A 311 -49.05 -97.05 -49.70
C ASP A 311 -48.58 -96.91 -48.23
N GLN A 312 -48.54 -98.01 -47.47
CA GLN A 312 -47.93 -98.05 -46.14
C GLN A 312 -46.43 -97.69 -46.20
N LYS A 313 -45.69 -98.15 -47.22
CA LYS A 313 -44.28 -97.79 -47.41
C LYS A 313 -44.10 -96.31 -47.76
N ALA A 314 -44.98 -95.72 -48.58
CA ALA A 314 -44.98 -94.29 -48.85
C ALA A 314 -45.29 -93.47 -47.59
N LEU A 315 -46.24 -93.92 -46.77
CA LEU A 315 -46.57 -93.32 -45.48
C LEU A 315 -45.38 -93.38 -44.51
N ILE A 316 -44.70 -94.52 -44.40
CA ILE A 316 -43.47 -94.66 -43.59
C ILE A 316 -42.39 -93.67 -44.06
N ILE A 317 -42.14 -93.55 -45.37
CA ILE A 317 -41.18 -92.59 -45.93
C ILE A 317 -41.55 -91.15 -45.54
N SER A 318 -42.84 -90.80 -45.53
CA SER A 318 -43.30 -89.48 -45.09
C SER A 318 -43.06 -89.25 -43.58
N TYR A 319 -43.31 -90.25 -42.74
CA TYR A 319 -43.04 -90.16 -41.30
C TYR A 319 -41.54 -90.07 -40.99
N THR A 320 -40.68 -90.83 -41.67
CA THR A 320 -39.23 -90.71 -41.55
C THR A 320 -38.76 -89.29 -41.92
N ARG A 321 -39.25 -88.74 -43.04
CA ARG A 321 -38.91 -87.38 -43.47
C ARG A 321 -39.37 -86.29 -42.49
N ASN A 322 -40.53 -86.47 -41.87
CA ASN A 322 -41.03 -85.57 -40.83
C ASN A 322 -40.24 -85.69 -39.53
N LEU A 323 -39.77 -86.90 -39.17
CA LEU A 323 -38.89 -87.15 -38.02
C LEU A 323 -37.52 -86.48 -38.22
N GLU A 324 -36.93 -86.61 -39.41
CA GLU A 324 -35.68 -85.95 -39.81
C GLU A 324 -35.81 -84.41 -39.72
N ALA A 325 -36.92 -83.85 -40.22
CA ALA A 325 -37.20 -82.42 -40.12
C ALA A 325 -37.33 -81.94 -38.66
N ALA A 326 -38.05 -82.68 -37.81
CA ALA A 326 -38.18 -82.39 -36.39
C ALA A 326 -36.84 -82.51 -35.63
N GLN A 327 -35.98 -83.47 -35.99
CA GLN A 327 -34.62 -83.56 -35.43
C GLN A 327 -33.76 -82.35 -35.80
N LEU A 328 -33.84 -81.86 -37.04
CA LEU A 328 -33.13 -80.65 -37.47
C LEU A 328 -33.65 -79.40 -36.74
N GLU A 329 -34.97 -79.28 -36.51
CA GLU A 329 -35.55 -78.19 -35.73
C GLU A 329 -35.10 -78.23 -34.27
N ILE A 330 -35.14 -79.40 -33.62
CA ILE A 330 -34.64 -79.59 -32.25
C ILE A 330 -33.15 -79.25 -32.17
N GLN A 331 -32.34 -79.65 -33.16
CA GLN A 331 -30.92 -79.32 -33.21
C GLN A 331 -30.69 -77.81 -33.38
N GLY A 332 -31.49 -77.14 -34.24
CA GLY A 332 -31.50 -75.69 -34.38
C GLY A 332 -31.81 -74.99 -33.05
N LYS A 333 -32.87 -75.40 -32.37
CA LYS A 333 -33.27 -74.84 -31.05
C LYS A 333 -32.26 -75.14 -29.94
N THR A 334 -31.54 -76.26 -30.01
CA THR A 334 -30.42 -76.58 -29.10
C THR A 334 -29.24 -75.63 -29.33
N ASN A 335 -28.94 -75.31 -30.59
CA ASN A 335 -27.88 -74.35 -30.95
C ASN A 335 -28.26 -72.92 -30.55
N GLU A 336 -29.52 -72.51 -30.74
CA GLU A 336 -30.04 -71.24 -30.21
C GLU A 336 -29.93 -71.15 -28.68
N LEU A 337 -30.35 -72.20 -27.97
CA LEU A 337 -30.33 -72.25 -26.50
C LEU A 337 -28.90 -72.15 -25.94
N THR A 338 -27.94 -72.85 -26.54
CA THR A 338 -26.53 -72.80 -26.13
C THR A 338 -25.89 -71.45 -26.41
N ALA A 339 -26.22 -70.79 -27.52
CA ALA A 339 -25.78 -69.42 -27.81
C ALA A 339 -26.38 -68.38 -26.85
N VAL A 340 -27.66 -68.53 -26.46
CA VAL A 340 -28.29 -67.72 -25.41
C VAL A 340 -27.60 -67.96 -24.06
N GLN A 341 -27.35 -69.22 -23.70
CA GLN A 341 -26.71 -69.58 -22.44
C GLN A 341 -25.28 -69.01 -22.32
N SER A 342 -24.47 -69.05 -23.38
CA SER A 342 -23.14 -68.40 -23.36
C SER A 342 -23.24 -66.89 -23.18
N ARG A 343 -24.23 -66.24 -23.80
CA ARG A 343 -24.47 -64.80 -23.63
C ARG A 343 -24.93 -64.45 -22.21
N CYS A 344 -25.72 -65.30 -21.55
CA CYS A 344 -26.08 -65.11 -20.15
C CYS A 344 -24.84 -65.12 -19.25
N SER A 345 -23.95 -66.11 -19.38
CA SER A 345 -22.73 -66.19 -18.55
C SER A 345 -21.71 -65.08 -18.86
N GLU A 346 -21.71 -64.54 -20.08
CA GLU A 346 -20.95 -63.32 -20.40
C GLU A 346 -21.52 -62.10 -19.66
N LEU A 347 -22.85 -61.90 -19.70
CA LEU A 347 -23.52 -60.81 -19.00
C LEU A 347 -23.40 -60.93 -17.46
N GLU A 348 -23.45 -62.13 -16.90
CA GLU A 348 -23.20 -62.40 -15.48
C GLU A 348 -21.77 -61.98 -15.08
N SER A 349 -20.78 -62.25 -15.94
CA SER A 349 -19.39 -61.83 -15.72
C SER A 349 -19.24 -60.31 -15.80
N GLN A 350 -19.88 -59.66 -16.77
CA GLN A 350 -19.89 -58.19 -16.90
C GLN A 350 -20.57 -57.53 -15.70
N LEU A 351 -21.71 -58.07 -15.22
CA LEU A 351 -22.41 -57.58 -14.03
C LEU A 351 -21.51 -57.66 -12.78
N LEU A 352 -20.80 -58.77 -12.59
CA LEU A 352 -19.87 -58.96 -11.48
C LEU A 352 -18.66 -58.01 -11.56
N GLU A 353 -18.17 -57.70 -12.77
CA GLU A 353 -17.09 -56.74 -13.01
C GLU A 353 -17.52 -55.31 -12.66
N GLU A 354 -18.71 -54.87 -13.12
CA GLU A 354 -19.28 -53.56 -12.77
C GLU A 354 -19.64 -53.45 -11.28
N THR A 355 -20.12 -54.53 -10.64
CA THR A 355 -20.43 -54.53 -9.20
C THR A 355 -19.19 -54.19 -8.36
N LYS A 356 -18.03 -54.79 -8.67
CA LYS A 356 -16.75 -54.47 -7.99
C LYS A 356 -16.29 -53.02 -8.23
N LYS A 357 -16.58 -52.46 -9.42
CA LYS A 357 -16.29 -51.04 -9.70
C LYS A 357 -17.16 -50.12 -8.86
N VAL A 358 -18.46 -50.45 -8.71
CA VAL A 358 -19.37 -49.72 -7.81
C VAL A 358 -18.89 -49.80 -6.36
N GLU A 359 -18.57 -51.00 -5.83
CA GLU A 359 -18.01 -51.17 -4.48
C GLU A 359 -16.73 -50.33 -4.28
N SER A 360 -15.83 -50.30 -5.27
CA SER A 360 -14.61 -49.49 -5.22
C SER A 360 -14.87 -47.98 -5.29
N LEU A 361 -15.91 -47.54 -6.00
CA LEU A 361 -16.31 -46.13 -6.08
C LEU A 361 -16.99 -45.68 -4.77
N GLU A 362 -17.84 -46.52 -4.19
CA GLU A 362 -18.46 -46.28 -2.88
C GLU A 362 -17.40 -46.18 -1.77
N ALA A 363 -16.40 -47.07 -1.76
CA ALA A 363 -15.29 -47.03 -0.80
C ALA A 363 -14.38 -45.79 -0.95
N MET A 364 -14.31 -45.18 -2.13
CA MET A 364 -13.66 -43.88 -2.30
C MET A 364 -14.58 -42.73 -1.86
N LEU A 365 -15.88 -42.79 -2.17
CA LEU A 365 -16.85 -41.78 -1.75
C LEU A 365 -17.03 -41.70 -0.22
N THR A 366 -16.96 -42.81 0.51
CA THR A 366 -16.96 -42.79 1.99
C THR A 366 -15.72 -42.10 2.53
N LYS A 367 -14.53 -42.45 2.02
CA LYS A 367 -13.26 -41.85 2.42
C LYS A 367 -13.18 -40.34 2.14
N GLU A 368 -13.67 -39.90 0.97
CA GLU A 368 -13.74 -38.47 0.65
C GLU A 368 -14.76 -37.74 1.54
N ARG A 369 -15.88 -38.38 1.92
CA ARG A 369 -16.83 -37.83 2.91
C ARG A 369 -16.21 -37.69 4.30
N GLU A 370 -15.48 -38.69 4.77
CA GLU A 370 -14.74 -38.64 6.04
C GLU A 370 -13.68 -37.52 6.03
N SER A 371 -12.97 -37.36 4.91
CA SER A 371 -11.98 -36.29 4.73
C SER A 371 -12.62 -34.90 4.70
N LEU A 372 -13.76 -34.75 4.03
CA LEU A 372 -14.57 -33.52 4.04
C LEU A 372 -15.13 -33.23 5.44
N GLU A 373 -15.65 -34.22 6.16
CA GLU A 373 -16.17 -34.02 7.53
C GLU A 373 -15.07 -33.56 8.50
N TRP A 374 -13.84 -34.10 8.36
CA TRP A 374 -12.68 -33.60 9.11
C TRP A 374 -12.33 -32.16 8.72
N LYS A 375 -12.37 -31.82 7.43
CA LYS A 375 -12.11 -30.46 6.94
C LYS A 375 -13.17 -29.44 7.36
N THR A 376 -14.44 -29.82 7.43
CA THR A 376 -15.51 -28.98 8.00
C THR A 376 -15.21 -28.64 9.45
N LYS A 377 -14.85 -29.64 10.28
CA LYS A 377 -14.49 -29.43 11.70
C LYS A 377 -13.24 -28.57 11.89
N GLU A 378 -12.27 -28.66 10.97
CA GLU A 378 -11.11 -27.75 10.95
C GLU A 378 -11.53 -26.31 10.63
N VAL A 379 -12.46 -26.11 9.68
CA VAL A 379 -13.03 -24.79 9.36
C VAL A 379 -13.87 -24.25 10.53
N ASP A 380 -14.71 -25.05 11.17
CA ASP A 380 -15.51 -24.64 12.33
C ASP A 380 -14.62 -24.10 13.47
N LEU A 381 -13.52 -24.81 13.79
CA LEU A 381 -12.55 -24.37 14.80
C LEU A 381 -11.82 -23.08 14.41
N LEU A 382 -11.49 -22.90 13.12
CA LEU A 382 -10.89 -21.66 12.62
C LEU A 382 -11.88 -20.50 12.63
N GLN A 383 -13.17 -20.76 12.41
CA GLN A 383 -14.25 -19.80 12.52
C GLN A 383 -14.43 -19.33 13.98
N GLU A 384 -14.36 -20.25 14.95
CA GLU A 384 -14.36 -19.92 16.38
C GLU A 384 -13.13 -19.09 16.80
N GLU A 385 -11.92 -19.46 16.34
CA GLU A 385 -10.73 -18.63 16.62
C GLU A 385 -10.87 -17.24 16.00
N LEU A 386 -11.35 -17.13 14.75
CA LEU A 386 -11.54 -15.85 14.07
C LEU A 386 -12.48 -14.93 14.85
N VAL A 387 -13.66 -15.41 15.26
CA VAL A 387 -14.62 -14.62 16.05
C VAL A 387 -14.02 -14.17 17.39
N GLN A 388 -13.19 -15.00 18.02
CA GLN A 388 -12.48 -14.61 19.24
C GLN A 388 -11.38 -13.56 18.95
N LYS A 389 -10.66 -13.64 17.82
CA LYS A 389 -9.70 -12.60 17.40
C LYS A 389 -10.38 -11.27 17.06
N GLU A 390 -11.53 -11.29 16.39
CA GLU A 390 -12.32 -10.09 16.08
C GLU A 390 -12.77 -9.38 17.37
N LYS A 391 -13.22 -10.16 18.36
CA LYS A 391 -13.57 -9.66 19.69
C LYS A 391 -12.37 -9.07 20.44
N ASP A 392 -11.21 -9.73 20.41
CA ASP A 392 -9.97 -9.22 21.02
C ASP A 392 -9.44 -7.97 20.31
N TYR A 393 -9.59 -7.90 18.98
CA TYR A 393 -9.30 -6.71 18.18
C TYR A 393 -10.23 -5.55 18.54
N PHE A 394 -11.54 -5.77 18.61
CA PHE A 394 -12.52 -4.74 18.99
C PHE A 394 -12.28 -4.20 20.41
N ASN A 395 -11.98 -5.09 21.37
CA ASN A 395 -11.56 -4.68 22.71
C ASN A 395 -10.29 -3.83 22.70
N SER A 396 -9.31 -4.18 21.84
CA SER A 396 -8.06 -3.44 21.69
C SER A 396 -8.26 -2.08 21.02
N GLN A 397 -9.10 -2.00 19.99
CA GLN A 397 -9.48 -0.75 19.32
C GLN A 397 -10.15 0.20 20.31
N LYS A 398 -11.16 -0.28 21.06
CA LYS A 398 -11.85 0.54 22.07
C LYS A 398 -10.89 1.04 23.17
N LEU A 399 -9.90 0.23 23.54
CA LEU A 399 -8.85 0.67 24.47
C LEU A 399 -7.98 1.78 23.85
N VAL A 400 -7.60 1.67 22.57
CA VAL A 400 -6.88 2.74 21.86
C VAL A 400 -7.71 4.03 21.83
N GLU A 401 -8.99 3.95 21.43
CA GLU A 401 -9.92 5.10 21.42
C GLU A 401 -9.97 5.81 22.79
N THR A 402 -10.10 5.05 23.89
CA THR A 402 -10.04 5.66 25.24
C THR A 402 -8.70 6.34 25.55
N LYS A 403 -7.58 5.75 25.13
CA LYS A 403 -6.24 6.34 25.35
C LYS A 403 -5.95 7.53 24.44
N GLU A 404 -6.56 7.60 23.27
CA GLU A 404 -6.55 8.81 22.43
C GLU A 404 -7.35 9.94 23.08
N THR A 405 -8.52 9.65 23.70
CA THR A 405 -9.28 10.67 24.44
C THR A 405 -8.55 11.17 25.69
N GLU A 406 -7.95 10.27 26.50
CA GLU A 406 -7.10 10.67 27.65
C GLU A 406 -5.90 11.53 27.22
N LEU A 407 -5.26 11.19 26.10
CA LEU A 407 -4.11 11.92 25.58
C LEU A 407 -4.52 13.29 25.02
N LEU A 408 -5.71 13.40 24.43
CA LEU A 408 -6.28 14.66 23.95
C LEU A 408 -6.65 15.58 25.13
N GLU A 409 -7.23 15.05 26.20
CA GLU A 409 -7.50 15.80 27.44
C GLU A 409 -6.19 16.31 28.07
N ALA A 410 -5.18 15.46 28.22
CA ALA A 410 -3.86 15.84 28.72
C ALA A 410 -3.14 16.88 27.84
N ARG A 411 -3.36 16.85 26.51
CA ARG A 411 -2.85 17.90 25.60
C ARG A 411 -3.52 19.24 25.83
N HIS A 412 -4.83 19.26 26.10
CA HIS A 412 -5.52 20.49 26.45
C HIS A 412 -5.02 21.03 27.79
N GLU A 413 -4.87 20.21 28.83
CA GLU A 413 -4.30 20.65 30.12
C GLU A 413 -2.89 21.25 29.96
N VAL A 414 -2.02 20.64 29.14
CA VAL A 414 -0.68 21.17 28.87
C VAL A 414 -0.70 22.52 28.16
N GLU A 415 -1.59 22.73 27.18
CA GLU A 415 -1.71 24.03 26.49
C GLU A 415 -2.33 25.10 27.42
N ASP A 416 -3.29 24.71 28.26
CA ASP A 416 -3.88 25.54 29.31
C ASP A 416 -2.82 25.99 30.35
N MET A 417 -1.91 25.09 30.72
CA MET A 417 -0.78 25.38 31.61
C MET A 417 0.28 26.24 30.92
N LYS A 418 0.51 26.06 29.61
CA LYS A 418 1.38 26.92 28.81
C LYS A 418 0.85 28.36 28.73
N LEU A 419 -0.44 28.56 28.46
CA LEU A 419 -1.07 29.89 28.48
C LEU A 419 -0.96 30.57 29.87
N LYS A 420 -1.03 29.80 30.96
CA LYS A 420 -0.79 30.30 32.32
C LYS A 420 0.68 30.71 32.53
N VAL A 421 1.64 29.94 32.01
CA VAL A 421 3.08 30.28 32.03
C VAL A 421 3.37 31.54 31.22
N ASP A 422 2.84 31.66 30.00
CA ASP A 422 2.99 32.84 29.15
C ASP A 422 2.45 34.10 29.85
N SER A 423 1.26 33.99 30.47
CA SER A 423 0.65 35.06 31.27
C SER A 423 1.50 35.49 32.48
N ILE A 424 2.04 34.52 33.23
CA ILE A 424 2.97 34.79 34.34
C ILE A 424 4.26 35.44 33.83
N GLN A 425 4.77 35.02 32.67
CA GLN A 425 5.99 35.57 32.09
C GLN A 425 5.80 37.04 31.65
N PHE A 426 4.65 37.42 31.10
CA PHE A 426 4.32 38.83 30.84
C PHE A 426 4.24 39.65 32.15
N ALA A 427 3.62 39.11 33.20
CA ALA A 427 3.56 39.78 34.50
C ALA A 427 4.94 39.96 35.14
N VAL A 428 5.88 39.01 34.97
CA VAL A 428 7.28 39.17 35.40
C VAL A 428 7.98 40.28 34.61
N GLN A 429 7.82 40.31 33.27
CA GLN A 429 8.39 41.36 32.43
C GLN A 429 7.88 42.77 32.79
N GLU A 430 6.61 42.91 33.16
CA GLU A 430 6.05 44.15 33.69
C GLU A 430 6.73 44.57 35.00
N LYS A 431 6.96 43.63 35.93
CA LYS A 431 7.66 43.91 37.20
C LYS A 431 9.15 44.23 37.01
N ASP A 432 9.82 43.60 36.05
CA ASP A 432 11.21 43.94 35.69
C ASP A 432 11.32 45.37 35.13
N LEU A 433 10.30 45.84 34.38
CA LEU A 433 10.22 47.22 33.89
C LEU A 433 9.94 48.23 35.02
N GLU A 434 9.04 47.91 35.96
CA GLU A 434 8.82 48.72 37.17
C GLU A 434 10.10 48.83 38.02
N LEU A 435 10.83 47.72 38.18
CA LEU A 435 12.09 47.68 38.90
C LEU A 435 13.15 48.54 38.21
N LEU A 436 13.29 48.44 36.88
CA LEU A 436 14.23 49.27 36.11
C LEU A 436 13.88 50.76 36.16
N GLU A 437 12.60 51.14 36.22
CA GLU A 437 12.21 52.54 36.41
C GLU A 437 12.46 53.04 37.85
N THR A 438 12.22 52.22 38.87
CA THR A 438 12.52 52.59 40.26
C THR A 438 14.02 52.68 40.53
N GLN A 439 14.84 51.81 39.92
CA GLN A 439 16.30 51.95 39.92
C GLN A 439 16.73 53.27 39.28
N ARG A 440 16.19 53.63 38.10
CA ARG A 440 16.51 54.89 37.42
C ARG A 440 16.24 56.12 38.30
N LYS A 441 15.12 56.13 39.02
CA LYS A 441 14.75 57.20 39.97
C LYS A 441 15.66 57.22 41.21
N LEU A 442 16.16 56.07 41.64
CA LEU A 442 17.17 55.99 42.71
C LEU A 442 18.53 56.53 42.23
N ASP A 443 18.93 56.26 41.00
CA ASP A 443 20.16 56.79 40.39
C ASP A 443 20.08 58.31 40.20
N GLU A 444 18.91 58.83 39.81
CA GLU A 444 18.60 60.27 39.72
C GLU A 444 18.71 60.96 41.09
N VAL A 445 18.05 60.44 42.13
CA VAL A 445 18.17 60.94 43.51
C VAL A 445 19.60 60.83 44.05
N ASN A 446 20.36 59.80 43.68
CA ASN A 446 21.78 59.71 44.04
C ASN A 446 22.62 60.81 43.38
N SER A 447 22.28 61.26 42.16
CA SER A 447 22.92 62.42 41.51
C SER A 447 22.58 63.71 42.28
N GLU A 448 21.30 63.93 42.61
CA GLU A 448 20.87 65.09 43.41
C GLU A 448 21.61 65.15 44.76
N VAL A 449 21.79 64.01 45.44
CA VAL A 449 22.54 63.91 46.71
C VAL A 449 24.03 64.24 46.51
N ILE A 450 24.64 63.84 45.40
CA ILE A 450 26.04 64.19 45.08
C ILE A 450 26.17 65.70 44.79
N GLU A 451 25.24 66.29 44.05
CA GLU A 451 25.21 67.73 43.75
C GLU A 451 24.99 68.56 45.03
N LEU A 452 24.06 68.15 45.89
CA LEU A 452 23.84 68.75 47.19
C LEU A 452 25.07 68.64 48.10
N GLN A 453 25.78 67.51 48.08
CA GLN A 453 27.04 67.35 48.83
C GLN A 453 28.15 68.27 48.30
N GLN A 454 28.25 68.46 46.99
CA GLN A 454 29.19 69.42 46.39
C GLN A 454 28.84 70.87 46.77
N LEU A 455 27.56 71.23 46.75
CA LEU A 455 27.07 72.54 47.17
C LEU A 455 27.33 72.80 48.66
N ILE A 456 27.11 71.80 49.52
CA ILE A 456 27.43 71.86 50.96
C ILE A 456 28.92 72.07 51.17
N ASN A 457 29.79 71.31 50.48
CA ASN A 457 31.24 71.48 50.57
C ASN A 457 31.66 72.90 50.16
N SER A 458 31.15 73.40 49.02
CA SER A 458 31.43 74.77 48.55
C SER A 458 30.94 75.85 49.53
N LYS A 459 29.85 75.59 50.26
CA LYS A 459 29.35 76.49 51.32
C LYS A 459 30.18 76.41 52.60
N GLU A 460 30.69 75.23 52.96
CA GLU A 460 31.65 75.10 54.07
C GLU A 460 32.97 75.80 53.73
N ASP A 461 33.50 75.67 52.51
CA ASP A 461 34.69 76.40 52.06
C ASP A 461 34.48 77.93 52.14
N GLN A 462 33.32 78.42 51.72
CA GLN A 462 32.94 79.84 51.85
C GLN A 462 32.84 80.28 53.32
N LEU A 463 32.29 79.43 54.20
CA LEU A 463 32.22 79.70 55.65
C LEU A 463 33.61 79.70 56.29
N VAL A 464 34.51 78.81 55.88
CA VAL A 464 35.92 78.80 56.31
C VAL A 464 36.63 80.07 55.87
N GLN A 465 36.47 80.50 54.61
CA GLN A 465 37.05 81.77 54.13
C GLN A 465 36.54 82.97 54.94
N VAL A 466 35.22 83.10 55.12
CA VAL A 466 34.61 84.20 55.91
C VAL A 466 35.10 84.16 57.36
N ARG A 467 35.31 82.97 57.92
CA ARG A 467 35.85 82.79 59.28
C ARG A 467 37.31 83.22 59.37
N THR A 468 38.16 82.94 58.37
CA THR A 468 39.54 83.45 58.34
C THR A 468 39.59 84.96 58.13
N GLU A 469 38.79 85.52 57.22
CA GLU A 469 38.70 86.97 57.03
C GLU A 469 38.21 87.71 58.30
N LEU A 470 37.27 87.10 59.03
CA LEU A 470 36.81 87.63 60.32
C LEU A 470 37.91 87.55 61.37
N GLN A 471 38.67 86.46 61.43
CA GLN A 471 39.81 86.31 62.35
C GLN A 471 40.94 87.30 62.03
N ASP A 472 41.19 87.61 60.77
CA ASP A 472 42.18 88.62 60.36
C ASP A 472 41.69 90.05 60.64
N LYS A 473 40.39 90.31 60.48
CA LYS A 473 39.75 91.57 60.92
C LYS A 473 39.78 91.72 62.44
N GLU A 474 39.59 90.63 63.21
CA GLU A 474 39.70 90.63 64.67
C GLU A 474 41.15 90.91 65.12
N GLN A 475 42.15 90.28 64.48
CA GLN A 475 43.57 90.60 64.70
C GLN A 475 43.89 92.06 64.36
N CYS A 476 43.31 92.61 63.28
CA CYS A 476 43.45 94.02 62.92
C CYS A 476 42.80 94.93 63.98
N ILE A 477 41.61 94.59 64.48
CA ILE A 477 40.95 95.29 65.59
C ILE A 477 41.79 95.21 66.87
N GLN A 478 42.39 94.07 67.19
CA GLN A 478 43.29 93.89 68.33
C GLN A 478 44.53 94.78 68.21
N LEU A 479 45.18 94.83 67.03
CA LEU A 479 46.30 95.73 66.75
C LEU A 479 45.89 97.21 66.82
N MET A 480 44.71 97.56 66.31
CA MET A 480 44.14 98.91 66.43
C MET A 480 43.79 99.27 67.87
N GLN A 481 43.42 98.30 68.72
CA GLN A 481 43.18 98.50 70.15
C GLN A 481 44.50 98.67 70.91
N ASP A 482 45.51 97.85 70.64
CA ASP A 482 46.86 98.00 71.21
C ASP A 482 47.47 99.36 70.81
N GLU A 483 47.30 99.77 69.55
CA GLU A 483 47.73 101.10 69.09
C GLU A 483 46.86 102.22 69.65
N LEU A 484 45.55 102.03 69.86
CA LEU A 484 44.67 103.01 70.48
C LEU A 484 44.94 103.16 71.98
N ASP A 485 45.34 102.10 72.69
CA ASP A 485 45.75 102.16 74.10
C ASP A 485 47.17 102.72 74.25
N LYS A 486 48.07 102.46 73.30
CA LYS A 486 49.35 103.18 73.15
C LYS A 486 49.13 104.67 72.84
N MET A 487 48.16 105.00 71.98
CA MET A 487 47.72 106.38 71.74
C MET A 487 46.98 106.97 72.93
N ARG A 488 46.29 106.19 73.78
CA ARG A 488 45.74 106.67 75.06
C ARG A 488 46.82 106.92 76.09
N LEU A 489 47.88 106.12 76.15
CA LEU A 489 49.03 106.40 77.00
C LEU A 489 49.75 107.68 76.55
N GLY A 490 49.96 107.82 75.22
CA GLY A 490 50.44 109.06 74.61
C GLY A 490 49.46 110.23 74.82
N ARG A 491 48.15 109.98 74.80
CA ARG A 491 47.12 110.96 75.15
C ARG A 491 47.25 111.35 76.60
N SER A 492 47.33 110.44 77.57
CA SER A 492 47.50 110.79 78.99
C SER A 492 48.78 111.58 79.26
N GLN A 493 49.85 111.38 78.47
CA GLN A 493 51.02 112.28 78.49
C GLN A 493 50.70 113.65 77.87
N ALA A 494 50.08 113.69 76.68
CA ALA A 494 49.64 114.92 76.02
C ALA A 494 48.51 115.65 76.76
N GLU A 495 47.77 114.97 77.64
CA GLU A 495 46.60 115.40 78.42
C GLU A 495 47.04 115.80 79.82
N TYR A 496 48.15 115.27 80.34
CA TYR A 496 48.94 115.93 81.39
C TYR A 496 49.52 117.27 80.90
N VAL A 497 49.99 117.33 79.63
CA VAL A 497 50.45 118.58 79.00
C VAL A 497 49.27 119.52 78.67
N VAL A 498 48.13 119.00 78.20
CA VAL A 498 46.95 119.79 77.82
C VAL A 498 46.11 120.18 79.03
N GLN A 499 46.08 119.42 80.13
CA GLN A 499 45.51 119.88 81.41
C GLN A 499 46.27 121.10 81.94
N LYS A 500 47.57 121.19 81.64
CA LYS A 500 48.44 122.36 81.90
C LYS A 500 48.28 123.51 80.87
N ILE A 501 47.44 123.33 79.84
CA ILE A 501 47.09 124.34 78.82
C ILE A 501 45.60 124.73 78.89
N VAL A 502 44.71 123.82 79.32
CA VAL A 502 43.26 124.03 79.50
C VAL A 502 42.94 124.72 80.83
N GLU A 503 43.89 124.74 81.78
CA GLU A 503 43.92 125.76 82.84
C GLU A 503 44.05 127.19 82.27
N LEU A 504 44.45 127.34 81.00
CA LEU A 504 44.65 128.61 80.29
C LEU A 504 43.73 128.76 79.05
N THR A 505 42.41 128.84 79.30
CA THR A 505 41.31 129.24 78.37
C THR A 505 40.58 128.09 77.65
N GLY A 506 39.27 128.27 77.39
CA GLY A 506 38.43 127.32 76.65
C GLY A 506 37.24 127.97 75.92
N ASN A 507 36.40 127.11 75.31
CA ASN A 507 35.26 127.39 74.40
C ASN A 507 35.71 127.78 72.96
N LEU A 508 35.10 127.31 71.85
CA LEU A 508 33.68 127.04 71.58
C LEU A 508 33.43 125.97 70.45
N ILE A 509 32.16 125.54 70.32
CA ILE A 509 31.40 124.74 69.29
C ILE A 509 31.76 125.05 67.80
N GLY A 510 31.57 124.20 66.75
CA GLY A 510 31.06 122.81 66.52
C GLY A 510 30.35 122.60 65.14
N SER A 511 29.91 121.35 64.78
CA SER A 511 28.95 120.94 63.67
C SER A 511 29.46 120.61 62.23
N VAL A 512 28.61 119.93 61.39
CA VAL A 512 28.65 119.67 59.90
C VAL A 512 29.61 118.55 59.39
N GLU A 513 29.39 117.62 58.41
CA GLU A 513 28.28 116.99 57.59
C GLU A 513 28.80 115.57 57.07
N GLY A 514 28.35 114.77 56.06
CA GLY A 514 27.27 114.72 55.02
C GLY A 514 27.60 113.71 53.84
N GLU A 515 26.59 113.17 53.09
CA GLU A 515 26.62 112.52 51.70
C GLU A 515 27.45 111.20 51.44
N GLU A 516 27.35 110.35 50.36
CA GLU A 516 26.34 109.91 49.34
C GLU A 516 26.90 108.66 48.52
N VAL A 517 26.22 108.18 47.44
CA VAL A 517 26.70 107.44 46.20
C VAL A 517 26.33 105.93 45.99
N ASP A 518 26.18 105.54 44.70
CA ASP A 518 25.63 104.29 44.09
C ASP A 518 26.56 103.72 42.96
N ILE A 519 26.54 102.39 42.70
CA ILE A 519 27.21 101.71 41.54
C ILE A 519 26.51 100.38 41.14
N TYR A 520 26.34 100.14 39.83
CA TYR A 520 25.93 98.84 39.22
C TYR A 520 26.80 98.51 37.97
N SER A 521 27.36 97.30 37.84
CA SER A 521 27.80 96.72 36.54
C SER A 521 28.29 95.26 36.63
N LEU A 522 28.33 94.58 35.46
CA LEU A 522 28.98 93.29 35.11
C LEU A 522 28.21 91.97 35.34
N LEU A 523 27.50 91.55 34.29
CA LEU A 523 27.32 90.16 33.84
C LEU A 523 27.60 90.14 32.33
N ASP A 524 28.37 89.15 31.83
CA ASP A 524 28.40 88.59 30.45
C ASP A 524 29.81 88.06 30.13
N ASP A 525 30.04 86.72 30.18
CA ASP A 525 31.16 86.06 29.45
C ASP A 525 31.05 84.51 29.33
N GLU A 526 29.84 83.92 29.23
CA GLU A 526 29.67 82.45 29.17
C GLU A 526 28.71 81.93 28.07
N ILE A 527 28.78 82.48 26.84
CA ILE A 527 28.00 81.99 25.69
C ILE A 527 28.88 81.79 24.44
N LEU A 528 29.84 80.85 24.50
CA LEU A 528 30.67 80.49 23.34
C LEU A 528 31.05 78.99 23.19
N SER A 529 30.67 78.12 24.13
CA SER A 529 31.08 76.70 24.14
C SER A 529 30.00 75.70 23.63
N THR A 530 28.76 76.15 23.42
CA THR A 530 27.60 75.26 23.17
C THR A 530 27.32 74.95 21.69
N SER A 531 27.87 75.73 20.75
CA SER A 531 27.44 75.68 19.34
C SER A 531 27.90 74.42 18.56
N THR A 532 28.96 73.74 18.98
CA THR A 532 29.56 72.61 18.23
C THR A 532 28.96 71.25 18.57
N ALA A 533 28.20 71.14 19.67
CA ALA A 533 27.53 69.89 20.06
C ALA A 533 26.23 69.61 19.29
N LEU A 534 25.61 70.65 18.71
CA LEU A 534 24.25 70.58 18.16
C LEU A 534 24.20 69.86 16.80
N ASP A 535 25.06 70.23 15.85
CA ASP A 535 25.03 69.72 14.47
C ASP A 535 25.32 68.20 14.38
N SER A 536 26.18 67.69 15.25
CA SER A 536 26.54 66.26 15.32
C SER A 536 25.35 65.37 15.71
N ASN A 537 24.40 65.90 16.50
CA ASN A 537 23.15 65.23 16.83
C ASN A 537 22.12 65.32 15.69
N LEU A 538 22.04 66.47 15.01
CA LEU A 538 21.08 66.72 13.94
C LEU A 538 21.24 65.72 12.77
N HIS A 539 22.47 65.40 12.38
CA HIS A 539 22.75 64.46 11.30
C HIS A 539 22.39 63.01 11.68
N LYS A 540 22.71 62.57 12.90
CA LYS A 540 22.35 61.23 13.41
C LYS A 540 20.83 61.04 13.52
N HIS A 541 20.12 62.05 14.02
CA HIS A 541 18.66 62.02 14.10
C HIS A 541 18.02 61.89 12.69
N SER A 542 18.59 62.56 11.70
CA SER A 542 18.12 62.51 10.30
C SER A 542 18.28 61.11 9.69
N GLN A 543 19.43 60.45 9.90
CA GLN A 543 19.67 59.08 9.43
C GLN A 543 18.69 58.09 10.08
N LEU A 544 18.59 58.09 11.41
CA LEU A 544 17.69 57.18 12.14
C LEU A 544 16.23 57.34 11.72
N LYS A 545 15.80 58.55 11.34
CA LYS A 545 14.45 58.80 10.84
C LYS A 545 14.19 58.12 9.49
N ALA A 546 15.15 58.16 8.56
CA ALA A 546 15.04 57.47 7.28
C ALA A 546 14.96 55.93 7.46
N ASP A 547 15.78 55.38 8.35
CA ASP A 547 15.79 53.93 8.64
C ASP A 547 14.47 53.48 9.30
N ILE A 548 13.93 54.28 10.23
CA ILE A 548 12.61 54.06 10.84
C ILE A 548 11.49 54.08 9.80
N ASP A 549 11.51 55.02 8.85
CA ASP A 549 10.45 55.15 7.85
C ASP A 549 10.54 54.04 6.77
N MET A 550 11.74 53.54 6.42
CA MET A 550 11.90 52.32 5.62
C MET A 550 11.38 51.07 6.36
N LEU A 551 11.64 50.93 7.66
CA LEU A 551 11.14 49.81 8.45
C LEU A 551 9.60 49.79 8.54
N LYS A 552 8.95 50.96 8.65
CA LYS A 552 7.47 51.07 8.61
C LYS A 552 6.89 50.61 7.28
N GLU A 553 7.51 50.97 6.15
CA GLU A 553 7.00 50.58 4.84
C GLU A 553 7.25 49.09 4.55
N SER A 554 8.39 48.54 5.01
CA SER A 554 8.64 47.09 5.02
C SER A 554 7.60 46.32 5.85
N LEU A 555 7.22 46.84 7.01
CA LEU A 555 6.16 46.27 7.85
C LEU A 555 4.80 46.31 7.14
N ARG A 556 4.42 47.44 6.53
CA ARG A 556 3.19 47.56 5.73
C ARG A 556 3.14 46.59 4.56
N GLN A 557 4.25 46.39 3.85
CA GLN A 557 4.30 45.39 2.78
C GLN A 557 4.08 43.98 3.35
N LYS A 558 4.67 43.66 4.52
CA LYS A 558 4.42 42.38 5.20
C LYS A 558 2.97 42.21 5.64
N ASP A 559 2.32 43.25 6.14
CA ASP A 559 0.89 43.22 6.49
C ASP A 559 0.00 43.03 5.25
N MET A 560 0.37 43.62 4.11
CA MET A 560 -0.31 43.41 2.83
C MET A 560 -0.13 41.98 2.30
N ASP A 561 1.10 41.45 2.32
CA ASP A 561 1.41 40.06 1.93
C ASP A 561 0.61 39.06 2.81
N LEU A 562 0.58 39.30 4.12
CA LEU A 562 -0.15 38.52 5.11
C LEU A 562 -1.67 38.61 4.89
N SER A 563 -2.22 39.80 4.61
CA SER A 563 -3.63 39.98 4.26
C SER A 563 -3.99 39.23 2.96
N ALA A 564 -3.10 39.21 1.97
CA ALA A 564 -3.29 38.44 0.74
C ALA A 564 -3.23 36.92 1.00
N ALA A 565 -2.32 36.45 1.85
CA ALA A 565 -2.23 35.06 2.25
C ALA A 565 -3.49 34.57 2.99
N TYR A 566 -4.02 35.37 3.93
CA TYR A 566 -5.29 35.04 4.60
C TYR A 566 -6.47 34.97 3.63
N LYS A 567 -6.56 35.90 2.66
CA LYS A 567 -7.59 35.85 1.60
C LYS A 567 -7.46 34.62 0.69
N ALA A 568 -6.22 34.19 0.39
CA ALA A 568 -5.98 32.97 -0.38
C ALA A 568 -6.35 31.70 0.41
N LEU A 569 -6.08 31.65 1.71
CA LEU A 569 -6.47 30.56 2.61
C LEU A 569 -8.01 30.46 2.74
N ASP A 570 -8.67 31.60 2.96
CA ASP A 570 -10.13 31.73 3.01
C ASP A 570 -10.81 31.40 1.66
N ALA A 571 -10.14 31.64 0.52
CA ALA A 571 -10.59 31.12 -0.77
C ALA A 571 -10.48 29.58 -0.86
N LYS A 572 -9.40 29.00 -0.33
CA LYS A 572 -9.22 27.54 -0.30
C LYS A 572 -10.15 26.82 0.68
N ASP A 573 -10.51 27.42 1.80
CA ASP A 573 -11.53 26.87 2.69
C ASP A 573 -12.90 26.77 1.98
N ARG A 574 -13.29 27.80 1.22
CA ARG A 574 -14.51 27.75 0.38
C ARG A 574 -14.45 26.65 -0.70
N GLU A 575 -13.30 26.47 -1.35
CA GLU A 575 -13.10 25.36 -2.30
C GLU A 575 -13.27 23.99 -1.62
N LEU A 576 -12.64 23.79 -0.45
CA LEU A 576 -12.75 22.55 0.32
C LEU A 576 -14.19 22.30 0.79
N LYS A 577 -14.88 23.32 1.29
CA LYS A 577 -16.29 23.25 1.69
C LYS A 577 -17.21 22.89 0.52
N ALA A 578 -16.89 23.36 -0.70
CA ALA A 578 -17.57 22.96 -1.92
C ALA A 578 -17.15 21.56 -2.45
N VAL A 579 -15.99 21.02 -2.05
CA VAL A 579 -15.65 19.60 -2.26
C VAL A 579 -16.45 18.72 -1.30
N VAL A 580 -16.45 19.02 0.00
CA VAL A 580 -17.21 18.28 1.02
C VAL A 580 -18.70 18.26 0.66
N GLY A 581 -19.31 19.40 0.34
CA GLY A 581 -20.71 19.46 -0.07
C GLY A 581 -21.05 18.68 -1.37
N ARG A 582 -20.06 18.32 -2.20
CA ARG A 582 -20.23 17.41 -3.35
C ARG A 582 -20.02 15.94 -3.00
N LEU A 583 -19.23 15.63 -1.96
CA LEU A 583 -19.15 14.29 -1.39
C LEU A 583 -20.47 13.98 -0.67
N ASP A 584 -20.92 14.87 0.23
CA ASP A 584 -22.23 14.82 0.89
C ASP A 584 -23.42 14.59 -0.04
N VAL A 585 -23.34 15.02 -1.30
CA VAL A 585 -24.37 14.80 -2.32
C VAL A 585 -24.23 13.42 -2.97
N ARG A 586 -23.01 13.01 -3.34
CA ARG A 586 -22.77 11.67 -3.90
C ARG A 586 -23.01 10.56 -2.88
N ASP A 587 -22.69 10.79 -1.62
CA ASP A 587 -22.95 9.84 -0.55
C ASP A 587 -24.48 9.70 -0.38
N LYS A 588 -25.24 10.81 -0.41
CA LYS A 588 -26.72 10.80 -0.49
C LYS A 588 -27.31 10.36 -1.86
N GLU A 589 -26.48 10.03 -2.85
CA GLU A 589 -26.88 9.36 -4.09
C GLU A 589 -26.58 7.86 -4.00
N LEU A 590 -25.49 7.48 -3.32
CA LEU A 590 -25.17 6.09 -2.96
C LEU A 590 -26.18 5.55 -1.93
N ASP A 591 -26.50 6.30 -0.87
CA ASP A 591 -27.55 5.97 0.11
C ASP A 591 -28.88 5.67 -0.60
N LYS A 592 -29.22 6.42 -1.66
CA LYS A 592 -30.43 6.21 -2.46
C LYS A 592 -30.34 5.02 -3.42
N LEU A 593 -29.16 4.68 -3.91
CA LEU A 593 -28.94 3.47 -4.70
C LEU A 593 -28.99 2.21 -3.82
N GLU A 594 -28.63 2.33 -2.54
CA GLU A 594 -28.74 1.29 -1.52
C GLU A 594 -30.18 1.18 -0.98
N GLU A 595 -30.87 2.29 -0.74
CA GLU A 595 -32.30 2.32 -0.39
C GLU A 595 -33.19 1.84 -1.55
N LEU A 596 -32.78 2.04 -2.82
CA LEU A 596 -33.34 1.40 -4.01
C LEU A 596 -32.90 -0.07 -4.19
N SER A 597 -32.56 -0.77 -3.09
CA SER A 597 -32.37 -2.22 -3.08
C SER A 597 -33.57 -2.93 -3.73
N ILE A 598 -33.30 -3.56 -4.87
CA ILE A 598 -34.34 -4.05 -5.79
C ILE A 598 -35.04 -5.28 -5.19
N ASP A 599 -36.35 -5.20 -4.99
CA ASP A 599 -37.18 -6.38 -4.72
C ASP A 599 -36.97 -7.40 -5.86
N PRO A 600 -36.57 -8.65 -5.55
CA PRO A 600 -36.40 -9.72 -6.54
C PRO A 600 -37.59 -9.93 -7.51
N TYR A 601 -38.79 -9.42 -7.21
CA TYR A 601 -39.94 -9.44 -8.12
C TYR A 601 -39.86 -8.44 -9.29
N ASP A 602 -39.31 -7.23 -9.11
CA ASP A 602 -39.48 -6.16 -10.10
C ASP A 602 -38.53 -6.23 -11.30
N ILE A 603 -37.41 -6.98 -11.17
CA ILE A 603 -36.52 -7.29 -12.31
C ILE A 603 -37.31 -7.93 -13.47
N ARG A 604 -38.35 -8.71 -13.16
CA ARG A 604 -39.21 -9.36 -14.16
C ARG A 604 -40.08 -8.38 -14.97
N ARG A 605 -40.35 -7.17 -14.47
CA ARG A 605 -41.11 -6.13 -15.19
C ARG A 605 -40.25 -5.27 -16.12
N LEU A 606 -38.96 -5.10 -15.80
CA LEU A 606 -38.05 -4.30 -16.64
C LEU A 606 -37.64 -5.06 -17.92
N SER A 607 -37.54 -6.39 -17.89
CA SER A 607 -37.29 -7.19 -19.10
C SER A 607 -38.36 -7.00 -20.18
N SER A 608 -39.63 -6.76 -19.83
CA SER A 608 -40.71 -6.55 -20.81
C SER A 608 -40.76 -5.15 -21.45
N VAL A 609 -39.91 -4.21 -21.03
CA VAL A 609 -39.90 -2.82 -21.57
C VAL A 609 -38.72 -2.59 -22.52
N ALA A 610 -37.66 -3.40 -22.45
CA ALA A 610 -36.50 -3.30 -23.35
C ALA A 610 -36.84 -3.68 -24.81
N ASP A 611 -37.79 -4.58 -25.02
CA ASP A 611 -38.13 -5.14 -26.35
C ASP A 611 -38.94 -4.18 -27.25
N GLU A 612 -39.55 -3.12 -26.71
CA GLU A 612 -40.28 -2.13 -27.51
C GLU A 612 -39.42 -0.94 -27.99
N ALA A 613 -38.24 -0.73 -27.39
CA ALA A 613 -37.45 0.50 -27.59
C ALA A 613 -36.39 0.45 -28.72
N THR A 614 -36.19 -0.71 -29.36
CA THR A 614 -35.06 -0.96 -30.29
C THR A 614 -35.38 -0.78 -31.77
N LYS A 615 -36.59 -0.30 -32.12
CA LYS A 615 -37.15 -0.45 -33.47
C LYS A 615 -36.77 0.63 -34.50
N ASP A 616 -36.37 1.82 -34.05
CA ASP A 616 -36.42 3.04 -34.89
C ASP A 616 -35.05 3.66 -35.26
N ASN A 617 -33.90 3.05 -34.93
CA ASN A 617 -32.60 3.76 -35.02
C ASN A 617 -31.37 3.00 -35.54
N ILE A 618 -31.52 1.87 -36.25
CA ILE A 618 -30.40 1.21 -36.97
C ILE A 618 -30.78 0.90 -38.42
N VAL A 619 -30.89 1.95 -39.24
CA VAL A 619 -31.19 1.86 -40.68
C VAL A 619 -29.96 2.12 -41.56
N GLY A 620 -28.88 2.69 -41.00
CA GLY A 620 -27.74 3.20 -41.79
C GLY A 620 -26.57 2.25 -42.07
N GLU A 621 -26.51 1.06 -41.47
CA GLU A 621 -25.28 0.24 -41.44
C GLU A 621 -25.45 -1.21 -41.97
N VAL A 622 -26.65 -1.56 -42.44
CA VAL A 622 -26.97 -2.94 -42.90
C VAL A 622 -26.69 -3.16 -44.40
N GLU A 623 -26.61 -2.11 -45.20
CA GLU A 623 -26.59 -2.22 -46.67
C GLU A 623 -25.29 -2.79 -47.27
N LEU A 624 -24.18 -2.82 -46.52
CA LEU A 624 -22.91 -3.40 -47.01
C LEU A 624 -22.77 -4.92 -46.77
N GLN A 625 -23.41 -5.49 -45.74
CA GLN A 625 -23.36 -6.94 -45.48
C GLN A 625 -24.40 -7.75 -46.26
N LYS A 626 -25.41 -7.09 -46.86
CA LYS A 626 -26.49 -7.77 -47.58
C LYS A 626 -26.03 -8.51 -48.84
N HIS A 627 -25.05 -7.97 -49.56
CA HIS A 627 -24.64 -8.52 -50.86
C HIS A 627 -23.77 -9.78 -50.77
N GLU A 628 -23.08 -10.03 -49.66
CA GLU A 628 -22.38 -11.31 -49.45
C GLU A 628 -23.38 -12.44 -49.09
N LEU A 629 -24.38 -12.13 -48.25
CA LEU A 629 -25.45 -13.07 -47.90
C LEU A 629 -26.31 -13.47 -49.12
N GLU A 630 -26.69 -12.50 -49.98
CA GLU A 630 -27.44 -12.80 -51.21
C GLU A 630 -26.64 -13.72 -52.17
N SER A 631 -25.30 -13.65 -52.17
CA SER A 631 -24.46 -14.57 -52.96
C SER A 631 -24.50 -16.00 -52.42
N VAL A 632 -24.38 -16.17 -51.09
CA VAL A 632 -24.40 -17.49 -50.44
C VAL A 632 -25.80 -18.13 -50.52
N GLU A 633 -26.86 -17.34 -50.38
CA GLU A 633 -28.24 -17.85 -50.51
C GLU A 633 -28.56 -18.26 -51.96
N ALA A 634 -28.08 -17.51 -52.97
CA ALA A 634 -28.20 -17.89 -54.37
C ALA A 634 -27.47 -19.20 -54.69
N GLU A 635 -26.26 -19.41 -54.16
CA GLU A 635 -25.49 -20.65 -54.33
C GLU A 635 -26.13 -21.84 -53.58
N ALA A 636 -26.68 -21.61 -52.39
CA ALA A 636 -27.47 -22.60 -51.66
C ALA A 636 -28.76 -23.00 -52.42
N LEU A 637 -29.43 -22.07 -53.09
CA LEU A 637 -30.57 -22.36 -53.96
C LEU A 637 -30.15 -23.10 -55.25
N ALA A 638 -28.98 -22.81 -55.80
CA ALA A 638 -28.41 -23.60 -56.90
C ALA A 638 -28.11 -25.04 -56.47
N ALA A 639 -27.46 -25.24 -55.32
CA ALA A 639 -27.20 -26.57 -54.75
C ALA A 639 -28.51 -27.32 -54.43
N SER A 640 -29.49 -26.67 -53.80
CA SER A 640 -30.81 -27.23 -53.49
C SER A 640 -31.57 -27.66 -54.76
N THR A 641 -31.56 -26.84 -55.82
CA THR A 641 -32.20 -27.21 -57.09
C THR A 641 -31.45 -28.29 -57.86
N LEU A 642 -30.12 -28.40 -57.73
CA LEU A 642 -29.35 -29.54 -58.25
C LEU A 642 -29.64 -30.83 -57.49
N LEU A 643 -29.66 -30.82 -56.15
CA LEU A 643 -30.05 -31.96 -55.33
C LEU A 643 -31.50 -32.40 -55.62
N LYS A 644 -32.42 -31.45 -55.84
CA LYS A 644 -33.80 -31.74 -56.21
C LYS A 644 -33.95 -32.29 -57.63
N LYS A 645 -33.08 -31.89 -58.57
CA LYS A 645 -32.95 -32.54 -59.89
C LYS A 645 -32.40 -33.95 -59.76
N LEU A 646 -31.35 -34.17 -58.95
CA LEU A 646 -30.77 -35.49 -58.70
C LEU A 646 -31.82 -36.45 -58.09
N ALA A 647 -32.53 -36.01 -57.05
CA ALA A 647 -33.62 -36.77 -56.43
C ALA A 647 -34.76 -37.09 -57.43
N ASN A 648 -35.10 -36.18 -58.34
CA ASN A 648 -36.06 -36.45 -59.41
C ASN A 648 -35.52 -37.45 -60.45
N VAL A 649 -34.23 -37.41 -60.80
CA VAL A 649 -33.59 -38.41 -61.68
C VAL A 649 -33.58 -39.79 -61.01
N THR A 650 -33.25 -39.88 -59.72
CA THR A 650 -33.37 -41.13 -58.94
C THR A 650 -34.81 -41.64 -58.89
N LYS A 651 -35.80 -40.73 -58.78
CA LYS A 651 -37.23 -41.07 -58.77
C LYS A 651 -37.74 -41.52 -60.15
N GLU A 652 -37.23 -40.95 -61.24
CA GLU A 652 -37.48 -41.43 -62.61
C GLU A 652 -36.82 -42.78 -62.88
N PHE A 653 -35.58 -42.98 -62.43
CA PHE A 653 -34.87 -44.26 -62.52
C PHE A 653 -35.65 -45.38 -61.81
N LEU A 654 -36.08 -45.14 -60.56
CA LEU A 654 -36.94 -46.05 -59.80
C LEU A 654 -38.33 -46.27 -60.45
N ARG A 655 -38.86 -45.28 -61.18
CA ARG A 655 -40.13 -45.40 -61.91
C ARG A 655 -39.98 -46.18 -63.22
N SER A 656 -38.84 -46.08 -63.90
CA SER A 656 -38.53 -46.86 -65.12
C SER A 656 -38.34 -48.36 -64.86
N GLY A 657 -38.07 -48.76 -63.62
CA GLY A 657 -37.83 -50.16 -63.24
C GLY A 657 -39.08 -51.05 -63.08
N ARG A 658 -40.31 -50.56 -63.31
CA ARG A 658 -41.55 -51.32 -63.03
C ARG A 658 -42.68 -51.16 -64.08
N THR A 659 -42.41 -51.59 -65.30
CA THR A 659 -43.38 -51.99 -66.35
C THR A 659 -42.73 -53.13 -67.15
N ASP A 660 -43.33 -54.30 -67.40
CA ASP A 660 -44.73 -54.74 -67.22
C ASP A 660 -44.84 -56.26 -66.95
N SER A 661 -46.10 -56.71 -66.78
CA SER A 661 -46.60 -58.11 -66.79
C SER A 661 -46.55 -58.88 -65.46
N GLY A 662 -47.69 -59.30 -64.88
CA GLY A 662 -49.07 -58.96 -65.21
C GLY A 662 -50.11 -60.00 -64.74
N THR A 663 -51.31 -59.53 -64.40
CA THR A 663 -52.50 -60.38 -64.22
C THR A 663 -53.79 -59.56 -64.36
N ASN A 664 -54.45 -59.66 -65.52
CA ASN A 664 -55.86 -59.30 -65.68
C ASN A 664 -56.44 -59.78 -67.02
N LEU A 665 -56.98 -61.00 -67.06
CA LEU A 665 -58.21 -61.31 -67.81
C LEU A 665 -58.83 -62.62 -67.34
N VAL A 666 -60.15 -62.75 -67.51
CA VAL A 666 -60.96 -63.93 -67.16
C VAL A 666 -61.75 -64.34 -68.40
N VAL A 667 -61.57 -65.60 -68.84
CA VAL A 667 -62.41 -66.31 -69.84
C VAL A 667 -62.26 -65.75 -71.29
N SER A 668 -62.22 -66.54 -72.39
CA SER A 668 -62.74 -67.89 -72.66
C SER A 668 -61.94 -68.71 -73.72
N GLN A 669 -62.27 -70.01 -73.79
CA GLN A 669 -62.22 -70.93 -74.96
C GLN A 669 -60.88 -71.39 -75.62
N ASN A 670 -60.57 -72.66 -75.34
CA ASN A 670 -60.32 -73.77 -76.29
C ASN A 670 -58.95 -74.04 -76.99
N SER A 671 -58.59 -75.34 -76.89
CA SER A 671 -57.88 -76.21 -77.86
C SER A 671 -56.34 -76.11 -78.12
N ASN A 672 -55.62 -77.01 -77.43
CA ASN A 672 -54.78 -78.10 -77.99
C ASN A 672 -53.34 -77.89 -78.56
N ILE A 673 -52.44 -78.80 -78.10
CA ILE A 673 -51.27 -79.43 -78.78
C ILE A 673 -49.88 -78.74 -78.74
N SER A 674 -48.84 -79.59 -78.57
CA SER A 674 -47.37 -79.37 -78.64
C SER A 674 -46.75 -78.51 -77.52
N GLU A 675 -45.70 -78.87 -76.76
CA GLU A 675 -44.44 -79.64 -77.00
C GLU A 675 -43.36 -78.84 -77.75
N GLY A 676 -42.16 -78.68 -77.14
CA GLY A 676 -40.96 -78.08 -77.77
C GLY A 676 -40.09 -77.20 -76.84
N ALA A 677 -38.76 -77.42 -76.79
CA ALA A 677 -37.84 -76.83 -75.81
C ALA A 677 -36.89 -75.72 -76.35
N SER A 678 -36.45 -74.79 -75.48
CA SER A 678 -35.14 -74.08 -75.43
C SER A 678 -35.24 -72.87 -74.46
N LYS A 679 -34.25 -72.41 -73.67
CA LYS A 679 -32.80 -72.63 -73.49
C LYS A 679 -31.80 -71.71 -74.22
N MET A 680 -31.92 -70.38 -74.03
CA MET A 680 -30.78 -69.44 -73.93
C MET A 680 -31.17 -68.16 -73.18
N GLU A 681 -30.35 -67.69 -72.22
CA GLU A 681 -29.88 -66.29 -72.04
C GLU A 681 -29.20 -66.06 -70.66
N PRO A 682 -27.86 -66.19 -70.56
CA PRO A 682 -27.09 -65.63 -69.44
C PRO A 682 -26.46 -64.26 -69.78
N GLN A 683 -26.25 -63.95 -71.07
CA GLN A 683 -25.29 -62.93 -71.51
C GLN A 683 -25.72 -61.48 -71.24
N ARG A 684 -27.03 -61.15 -71.31
CA ARG A 684 -27.52 -59.79 -71.03
C ARG A 684 -27.12 -59.27 -69.64
N LYS A 685 -27.13 -60.14 -68.62
CA LYS A 685 -26.79 -59.73 -67.24
C LYS A 685 -25.30 -59.40 -67.07
N ILE A 686 -24.42 -60.04 -67.84
CA ILE A 686 -22.97 -59.83 -67.75
C ILE A 686 -22.60 -58.45 -68.30
N ASN A 687 -23.22 -58.00 -69.41
CA ASN A 687 -22.97 -56.67 -69.97
C ASN A 687 -23.41 -55.56 -68.99
N VAL A 688 -24.60 -55.66 -68.39
CA VAL A 688 -25.08 -54.66 -67.40
C VAL A 688 -24.14 -54.55 -66.20
N ILE A 689 -23.57 -55.67 -65.74
CA ILE A 689 -22.59 -55.68 -64.63
C ILE A 689 -21.24 -55.08 -65.07
N LEU A 690 -20.83 -55.26 -66.32
CA LEU A 690 -19.61 -54.63 -66.87
C LEU A 690 -19.78 -53.12 -67.06
N GLU A 691 -20.92 -52.66 -67.57
CA GLU A 691 -21.23 -51.23 -67.69
C GLU A 691 -21.24 -50.57 -66.31
N ALA A 692 -21.97 -51.14 -65.34
CA ALA A 692 -22.02 -50.63 -63.97
C ALA A 692 -20.63 -50.62 -63.30
N LYS A 693 -19.80 -51.66 -63.52
CA LYS A 693 -18.41 -51.67 -63.00
C LYS A 693 -17.55 -50.56 -63.61
N LYS A 694 -17.77 -50.23 -64.89
CA LYS A 694 -17.05 -49.16 -65.60
C LYS A 694 -17.48 -47.77 -65.13
N GLU A 695 -18.78 -47.57 -64.88
CA GLU A 695 -19.31 -46.33 -64.28
C GLU A 695 -18.83 -46.13 -62.83
N ILE A 696 -18.79 -47.20 -62.02
CA ILE A 696 -18.22 -47.15 -60.65
C ILE A 696 -16.74 -46.74 -60.67
N VAL A 697 -15.93 -47.28 -61.60
CA VAL A 697 -14.53 -46.87 -61.75
C VAL A 697 -14.43 -45.39 -62.16
N GLY A 698 -15.28 -44.92 -63.07
CA GLY A 698 -15.35 -43.50 -63.45
C GLY A 698 -15.71 -42.58 -62.29
N LEU A 699 -16.67 -42.98 -61.44
CA LEU A 699 -17.04 -42.25 -60.21
C LEU A 699 -15.89 -42.20 -59.19
N PHE A 700 -15.12 -43.29 -59.04
CA PHE A 700 -13.93 -43.29 -58.19
C PHE A 700 -12.86 -42.30 -58.70
N SER A 701 -12.54 -42.31 -60.00
CA SER A 701 -11.58 -41.35 -60.56
C SER A 701 -12.05 -39.89 -60.44
N LEU A 702 -13.36 -39.62 -60.64
CA LEU A 702 -13.91 -38.28 -60.45
C LEU A 702 -13.84 -37.83 -58.97
N THR A 703 -13.99 -38.76 -58.03
CA THR A 703 -13.87 -38.50 -56.59
C THR A 703 -12.41 -38.23 -56.21
N GLU A 704 -11.46 -38.98 -56.78
CA GLU A 704 -10.02 -38.80 -56.60
C GLU A 704 -9.54 -37.45 -57.17
N GLU A 705 -10.06 -37.05 -58.33
CA GLU A 705 -9.82 -35.73 -58.94
C GLU A 705 -10.38 -34.57 -58.09
N LEU A 706 -11.57 -34.74 -57.49
CA LEU A 706 -12.14 -33.76 -56.55
C LEU A 706 -11.36 -33.67 -55.23
N VAL A 707 -10.82 -34.78 -54.71
CA VAL A 707 -9.96 -34.78 -53.51
C VAL A 707 -8.62 -34.11 -53.80
N ALA A 708 -8.01 -34.36 -54.97
CA ALA A 708 -6.81 -33.65 -55.40
C ALA A 708 -7.08 -32.14 -55.59
N GLY A 709 -8.23 -31.77 -56.17
CA GLY A 709 -8.67 -30.38 -56.29
C GLY A 709 -8.90 -29.67 -54.95
N ALA A 710 -9.32 -30.39 -53.91
CA ALA A 710 -9.43 -29.86 -52.56
C ALA A 710 -8.06 -29.62 -51.91
N GLN A 711 -7.14 -30.59 -52.01
CA GLN A 711 -5.78 -30.46 -51.44
C GLN A 711 -4.91 -29.36 -52.07
N MET A 712 -5.29 -28.88 -53.26
CA MET A 712 -4.62 -27.76 -53.94
C MET A 712 -5.01 -26.36 -53.41
N LYS A 713 -5.98 -26.24 -52.48
CA LYS A 713 -6.39 -24.93 -51.92
C LYS A 713 -5.71 -24.51 -50.62
N ASP A 714 -5.15 -25.43 -49.84
CA ASP A 714 -4.48 -25.12 -48.55
C ASP A 714 -2.99 -24.73 -48.72
N ALA A 715 -2.57 -24.31 -49.92
CA ALA A 715 -1.15 -24.22 -50.30
C ALA A 715 -0.73 -22.88 -50.95
N VAL A 716 -1.54 -21.81 -50.88
CA VAL A 716 -1.14 -20.46 -51.30
C VAL A 716 -1.74 -19.38 -50.39
N GLU A 717 -0.95 -18.84 -49.46
CA GLU A 717 -0.62 -17.40 -49.39
C GLU A 717 0.63 -17.20 -48.47
N PRO A 718 1.40 -16.10 -48.63
CA PRO A 718 2.73 -15.93 -48.03
C PRO A 718 2.78 -15.21 -46.67
#